data_AF-A0A969E186-F1
#
_entry.id   AF-A0A969E186-F1
#
_cell.length_a   1.000
_cell.length_b   1.000
_cell.length_c   1.000
_cell.angle_alpha   90.00
_cell.angle_beta   90.00
_cell.angle_gamma   90.00
#
_symmetry.space_group_name_H-M   'P 1'
#
loop_
_entity.id
_entity.type
_entity.pdbx_description
1 polymer ?
#
loop_
_entity_poly.entity_id
_entity_poly.type
_entity_poly.pdbx_seq_one_letter_code
_entity_poly.pdbx_strand_id
1 'polypeptide(L)'
;MIQKLSSLVTIILLSFANLVDAQNISEALFLNPPKQYKPKTWMHAMSANMSKEGLTKDLEAMSEAGIGGLLLFNITQGIPNGKIVYNSPEHHVMIAHAAQEAERLGLTFGVHNCDGWSSSGGPWILPEESMKMVVWSEKILRGGKNIVSTLPQPTKREGFYRDIAVLAYPSLPTDITDFEAKPIVTASDKKANTAILNDNKWDAETTLKQEDKNNTWIQFDYGKPQTIQSIYFIHNERNTEFSLAFSDDGVNFKTHGKLKKIRTSKAEWANNITFAPVTARYFRVVGDGSMTVKEITLRGTQLMDNTLGRISISRTEDENLEPIGSPDASMIIDKNKILDLTKNFNKEGVLQADLPEGNWTILRFGYTATNALNHPASKEGRGLEVDKLSRPFFKKHYDAFVKKIVENSKKLAPNALQYVEIDSYEMGGQNWTEGIDSLFLKEFGYDFKLFLPLITGRFVESANASEAVLDDYRELICNLMTQNYFGYFQELCHKDGLKTYIEPYGFGPLNNLEIGSKADIPMGEFWMNRPLSQVASAISAGHIYGKNVISAESFTSEAQLNWKVHPALLKKSGDRAWAVGINEFMFHRFAHQANPNVLPGMTMNRWGSHIDRTQTWWLNAGAAWFKYLSRGAYLLQSGVPVSDLLVFVGDGSPNGVVRRNEFEPNIPKGTNFDCVNADVLINRIKAENGELVLPEGTRYKALVLSSSDQMKFSTVKRLHELAQKGILIIGQKPQELRGYQHTPQQQAEFQKMVQDIWSKPTTIKHFNWTEIFKNQKYPCRLCH
;
A
#
# COMPACT_ATOMS: atom_id res chain seq x y z
N MET A 1 -39.13 47.85 -37.95
CA MET A 1 -39.30 46.58 -38.69
C MET A 1 -38.29 45.61 -38.08
N ILE A 2 -38.57 45.00 -36.92
CA ILE A 2 -39.52 43.92 -36.63
C ILE A 2 -39.02 42.56 -37.15
N GLN A 3 -38.78 41.66 -36.19
CA GLN A 3 -38.80 40.18 -36.27
C GLN A 3 -37.85 39.47 -37.24
N LYS A 4 -36.86 38.76 -36.65
CA LYS A 4 -36.64 37.31 -36.76
C LYS A 4 -35.17 36.99 -36.50
N LEU A 5 -34.81 36.70 -35.24
CA LEU A 5 -33.62 35.91 -34.89
C LEU A 5 -33.69 35.59 -33.39
N SER A 6 -34.69 34.79 -33.03
CA SER A 6 -34.90 34.28 -31.66
C SER A 6 -35.26 32.80 -31.75
N SER A 7 -34.38 31.97 -32.32
CA SER A 7 -34.53 30.50 -32.35
C SER A 7 -33.21 29.84 -32.75
N LEU A 8 -32.13 29.95 -31.96
CA LEU A 8 -30.97 29.06 -32.10
C LEU A 8 -29.96 29.13 -30.92
N VAL A 9 -30.41 29.03 -29.66
CA VAL A 9 -29.50 28.85 -28.50
C VAL A 9 -29.93 27.73 -27.54
N THR A 10 -31.06 27.07 -27.77
CA THR A 10 -31.53 25.99 -26.89
C THR A 10 -31.53 24.69 -27.66
N ILE A 11 -30.40 23.97 -27.70
CA ILE A 11 -30.22 22.51 -27.85
C ILE A 11 -28.69 22.31 -27.95
N ILE A 12 -28.05 22.03 -26.81
CA ILE A 12 -26.82 21.24 -26.55
C ILE A 12 -26.53 21.51 -25.06
N LEU A 13 -27.37 20.95 -24.20
CA LEU A 13 -27.17 20.86 -22.74
C LEU A 13 -28.03 19.71 -22.19
N LEU A 14 -28.11 18.62 -22.96
CA LEU A 14 -28.80 17.38 -22.62
C LEU A 14 -27.88 16.20 -22.95
N SER A 15 -26.88 15.99 -22.10
CA SER A 15 -26.26 14.69 -21.84
C SER A 15 -25.38 14.84 -20.60
N PHE A 16 -25.55 13.93 -19.63
CA PHE A 16 -24.92 13.89 -18.31
C PHE A 16 -25.56 14.76 -17.20
N ALA A 17 -26.89 14.74 -17.13
CA ALA A 17 -27.56 14.70 -15.83
C ALA A 17 -28.15 13.28 -15.69
N ASN A 18 -27.41 12.38 -15.03
CA ASN A 18 -28.03 11.19 -14.46
C ASN A 18 -28.89 11.67 -13.29
N LEU A 19 -30.09 12.15 -13.60
CA LEU A 19 -31.17 12.13 -12.63
C LEU A 19 -31.30 10.67 -12.21
N VAL A 20 -31.06 10.41 -10.92
CA VAL A 20 -31.36 9.14 -10.28
C VAL A 20 -32.87 8.99 -10.32
N ASP A 21 -33.36 8.50 -11.46
CA ASP A 21 -34.69 7.92 -11.51
C ASP A 21 -34.61 6.75 -10.53
N ALA A 22 -35.48 6.74 -9.53
CA ALA A 22 -35.53 5.66 -8.56
C ALA A 22 -35.66 4.35 -9.36
N GLN A 23 -34.59 3.55 -9.40
CA GLN A 23 -34.62 2.28 -10.11
C GLN A 23 -35.72 1.45 -9.46
N ASN A 24 -36.88 1.37 -10.12
CA ASN A 24 -37.97 0.54 -9.68
C ASN A 24 -37.47 -0.90 -9.73
N ILE A 25 -37.23 -1.48 -8.56
CA ILE A 25 -36.86 -2.88 -8.40
C ILE A 25 -37.97 -3.70 -9.05
N SER A 26 -37.61 -4.56 -10.00
CA SER A 26 -38.55 -5.38 -10.75
C SER A 26 -38.52 -6.80 -10.22
N GLU A 27 -39.70 -7.34 -9.87
CA GLU A 27 -39.83 -8.75 -9.51
C GLU A 27 -39.33 -9.67 -10.63
N ALA A 28 -39.60 -9.33 -11.90
CA ALA A 28 -39.13 -10.11 -13.04
C ALA A 28 -37.60 -10.13 -13.13
N LEU A 29 -36.94 -8.98 -12.93
CA LEU A 29 -35.47 -8.88 -12.90
C LEU A 29 -34.87 -9.53 -11.65
N PHE A 30 -35.56 -9.51 -10.50
CA PHE A 30 -35.11 -10.26 -9.32
C PHE A 30 -35.23 -11.77 -9.54
N LEU A 31 -36.29 -12.26 -10.17
CA LEU A 31 -36.46 -13.68 -10.44
C LEU A 31 -35.42 -14.20 -11.44
N ASN A 32 -35.08 -13.38 -12.45
CA ASN A 32 -34.12 -13.67 -13.50
C ASN A 32 -33.17 -12.48 -13.76
N PRO A 33 -32.14 -12.29 -12.92
CA PRO A 33 -31.21 -11.17 -13.05
C PRO A 33 -30.44 -11.19 -14.38
N PRO A 34 -30.22 -10.02 -15.02
CA PRO A 34 -29.33 -9.90 -16.17
C PRO A 34 -27.91 -10.43 -15.89
N LYS A 35 -27.19 -10.79 -16.96
CA LYS A 35 -25.86 -11.42 -16.89
C LYS A 35 -24.81 -10.64 -16.08
N GLN A 36 -24.92 -9.31 -16.01
CA GLN A 36 -23.99 -8.46 -15.27
C GLN A 36 -24.01 -8.67 -13.76
N TYR A 37 -25.09 -9.25 -13.22
CA TYR A 37 -25.24 -9.55 -11.80
C TYR A 37 -24.75 -10.94 -11.43
N LYS A 38 -24.37 -11.77 -12.42
CA LYS A 38 -23.82 -13.10 -12.15
C LYS A 38 -22.48 -12.97 -11.42
N PRO A 39 -22.19 -13.87 -10.45
CA PRO A 39 -20.88 -13.88 -9.81
C PRO A 39 -19.78 -14.22 -10.82
N LYS A 40 -18.56 -13.81 -10.52
CA LYS A 40 -17.36 -14.03 -11.35
C LYS A 40 -16.34 -14.86 -10.57
N THR A 41 -15.25 -15.24 -11.20
CA THR A 41 -14.20 -16.05 -10.55
C THR A 41 -12.79 -15.65 -11.00
N TRP A 42 -11.82 -15.74 -10.09
CA TRP A 42 -10.44 -15.86 -10.50
C TRP A 42 -10.19 -17.26 -11.03
N MET A 43 -9.74 -17.34 -12.28
CA MET A 43 -9.30 -18.59 -12.90
C MET A 43 -7.78 -18.67 -12.88
N HIS A 44 -7.24 -19.66 -12.19
CA HIS A 44 -5.80 -19.83 -12.04
C HIS A 44 -5.25 -20.88 -13.00
N ALA A 45 -4.40 -20.47 -13.94
CA ALA A 45 -3.55 -21.34 -14.73
C ALA A 45 -2.30 -21.69 -13.91
N MET A 46 -2.26 -22.93 -13.39
CA MET A 46 -1.24 -23.35 -12.43
C MET A 46 0.03 -23.87 -13.11
N SER A 47 1.15 -23.20 -12.87
CA SER A 47 2.52 -23.65 -13.18
C SER A 47 2.64 -24.12 -14.63
N ALA A 48 2.32 -23.25 -15.60
CA ALA A 48 2.37 -23.56 -17.04
C ALA A 48 1.46 -24.71 -17.52
N ASN A 49 0.54 -25.22 -16.68
CA ASN A 49 -0.42 -26.25 -17.07
C ASN A 49 -1.68 -25.60 -17.66
N MET A 50 -1.75 -25.54 -18.99
CA MET A 50 -2.93 -25.09 -19.73
C MET A 50 -3.23 -26.01 -20.93
N SER A 51 -4.51 -26.15 -21.27
CA SER A 51 -4.94 -26.81 -22.51
C SER A 51 -6.21 -26.17 -23.08
N LYS A 52 -6.32 -26.12 -24.41
CA LYS A 52 -7.53 -25.62 -25.09
C LYS A 52 -8.78 -26.41 -24.70
N GLU A 53 -8.67 -27.74 -24.64
CA GLU A 53 -9.78 -28.62 -24.26
C GLU A 53 -10.25 -28.34 -22.82
N GLY A 54 -9.31 -28.19 -21.89
CA GLY A 54 -9.63 -27.82 -20.52
C GLY A 54 -10.29 -26.45 -20.44
N LEU A 55 -9.78 -25.46 -21.18
CA LEU A 55 -10.32 -24.09 -21.19
C LEU A 55 -11.77 -24.11 -21.70
N THR A 56 -12.03 -24.74 -22.84
CA THR A 56 -13.38 -24.89 -23.36
C THR A 56 -14.31 -25.54 -22.34
N LYS A 57 -13.93 -26.67 -21.74
CA LYS A 57 -14.76 -27.36 -20.73
C LYS A 57 -14.98 -26.53 -19.46
N ASP A 58 -13.96 -25.81 -19.01
CA ASP A 58 -14.03 -24.96 -17.83
C ASP A 58 -14.99 -23.78 -18.05
N LEU A 59 -14.88 -23.08 -19.18
CA LEU A 59 -15.74 -21.94 -19.51
C LEU A 59 -17.18 -22.37 -19.82
N GLU A 60 -17.39 -23.51 -20.50
CA GLU A 60 -18.73 -24.07 -20.70
C GLU A 60 -19.41 -24.38 -19.37
N ALA A 61 -18.69 -25.01 -18.44
CA ALA A 61 -19.20 -25.33 -17.11
C ALA A 61 -19.50 -24.07 -16.27
N MET A 62 -18.71 -22.99 -16.42
CA MET A 62 -19.01 -21.70 -15.81
C MET A 62 -20.32 -21.12 -16.34
N SER A 63 -20.48 -21.07 -17.67
CA SER A 63 -21.68 -20.55 -18.32
C SER A 63 -22.94 -21.33 -17.92
N GLU A 64 -22.87 -22.66 -17.99
CA GLU A 64 -23.98 -23.57 -17.66
C GLU A 64 -24.44 -23.42 -16.21
N ALA A 65 -23.50 -23.33 -15.26
CA ALA A 65 -23.83 -23.20 -13.84
C ALA A 65 -24.34 -21.79 -13.48
N GLY A 66 -24.11 -20.78 -14.32
CA GLY A 66 -24.56 -19.40 -14.08
C GLY A 66 -23.49 -18.45 -13.55
N ILE A 67 -22.20 -18.75 -13.75
CA ILE A 67 -21.10 -17.80 -13.55
C ILE A 67 -21.06 -16.83 -14.74
N GLY A 68 -20.74 -15.56 -14.47
CA GLY A 68 -20.80 -14.45 -15.43
C GLY A 68 -19.48 -14.09 -16.10
N GLY A 69 -18.36 -14.62 -15.62
CA GLY A 69 -17.05 -14.38 -16.21
C GLY A 69 -15.89 -14.66 -15.27
N LEU A 70 -14.70 -14.27 -15.74
CA LEU A 70 -13.45 -14.60 -15.07
C LEU A 70 -12.36 -13.53 -15.23
N LEU A 71 -11.44 -13.53 -14.27
CA LEU A 71 -10.10 -12.94 -14.40
C LEU A 71 -9.07 -14.08 -14.43
N LEU A 72 -8.27 -14.16 -15.48
CA LEU A 72 -7.24 -15.20 -15.64
C LEU A 72 -5.93 -14.77 -14.99
N PHE A 73 -5.43 -15.59 -14.07
CA PHE A 73 -4.15 -15.46 -13.40
C PHE A 73 -3.21 -16.59 -13.81
N ASN A 74 -1.93 -16.28 -13.97
CA ASN A 74 -0.87 -17.28 -14.14
C ASN A 74 -0.10 -17.40 -12.82
N ILE A 75 -0.02 -18.60 -12.25
CA ILE A 75 0.52 -18.79 -10.89
C ILE A 75 1.42 -20.00 -10.82
N THR A 76 2.62 -19.86 -10.25
CA THR A 76 3.53 -20.99 -10.02
C THR A 76 3.78 -21.23 -8.54
N GLN A 77 3.27 -22.35 -8.00
CA GLN A 77 3.43 -22.63 -6.57
C GLN A 77 3.41 -24.12 -6.24
N GLY A 78 4.59 -24.75 -6.15
CA GLY A 78 4.74 -26.12 -5.64
C GLY A 78 4.02 -27.20 -6.46
N ILE A 79 3.66 -26.90 -7.71
CA ILE A 79 3.09 -27.81 -8.69
C ILE A 79 4.12 -28.02 -9.82
N PRO A 80 4.28 -29.23 -10.37
CA PRO A 80 5.16 -29.45 -11.51
C PRO A 80 4.79 -28.58 -12.72
N ASN A 81 5.81 -28.04 -13.39
CA ASN A 81 5.60 -27.18 -14.55
C ASN A 81 5.04 -27.95 -15.75
N GLY A 82 4.00 -27.41 -16.36
CA GLY A 82 3.50 -27.82 -17.66
C GLY A 82 4.34 -27.28 -18.82
N LYS A 83 3.78 -27.34 -20.04
CA LYS A 83 4.50 -27.00 -21.28
C LYS A 83 4.32 -25.56 -21.74
N ILE A 84 3.34 -24.82 -21.20
CA ILE A 84 2.97 -23.50 -21.70
C ILE A 84 3.76 -22.44 -20.95
N VAL A 85 4.88 -22.04 -21.54
CA VAL A 85 5.81 -21.06 -20.96
C VAL A 85 5.15 -19.67 -20.90
N TYR A 86 5.26 -19.00 -19.76
CA TYR A 86 4.67 -17.67 -19.58
C TYR A 86 5.17 -16.66 -20.62
N ASN A 87 4.27 -15.80 -21.08
CA ASN A 87 4.47 -14.79 -22.14
C ASN A 87 5.01 -15.31 -23.49
N SER A 88 5.01 -16.63 -23.75
CA SER A 88 5.37 -17.19 -25.06
C SER A 88 4.23 -17.03 -26.08
N PRO A 89 4.50 -17.22 -27.40
CA PRO A 89 3.46 -17.26 -28.41
C PRO A 89 2.35 -18.30 -28.10
N GLU A 90 2.72 -19.47 -27.60
CA GLU A 90 1.77 -20.53 -27.23
C GLU A 90 0.89 -20.11 -26.06
N HIS A 91 1.45 -19.40 -25.07
CA HIS A 91 0.68 -18.83 -23.96
C HIS A 91 -0.32 -17.79 -24.46
N HIS A 92 0.08 -16.92 -25.39
CA HIS A 92 -0.82 -15.94 -25.99
C HIS A 92 -1.95 -16.63 -26.77
N VAL A 93 -1.66 -17.74 -27.45
CA VAL A 93 -2.68 -18.57 -28.11
C VAL A 93 -3.67 -19.16 -27.11
N MET A 94 -3.22 -19.60 -25.93
CA MET A 94 -4.11 -20.10 -24.87
C MET A 94 -5.02 -19.00 -24.32
N ILE A 95 -4.48 -17.80 -24.05
CA ILE A 95 -5.28 -16.66 -23.59
C ILE A 95 -6.29 -16.22 -24.65
N ALA A 96 -5.87 -16.13 -25.91
CA ALA A 96 -6.77 -15.76 -27.00
C ALA A 96 -7.86 -16.83 -27.24
N HIS A 97 -7.57 -18.11 -27.03
CA HIS A 97 -8.58 -19.19 -27.01
C HIS A 97 -9.59 -19.00 -25.88
N ALA A 98 -9.12 -18.71 -24.65
CA ALA A 98 -10.01 -18.42 -23.52
C ALA A 98 -10.91 -17.20 -23.79
N ALA A 99 -10.36 -16.14 -24.41
CA ALA A 99 -11.11 -14.96 -24.82
C ALA A 99 -12.20 -15.31 -25.85
N GLN A 100 -11.88 -16.10 -26.89
CA GLN A 100 -12.84 -16.55 -27.89
C GLN A 100 -13.98 -17.37 -27.28
N GLU A 101 -13.66 -18.29 -26.38
CA GLU A 101 -14.66 -19.09 -25.68
C GLU A 101 -15.52 -18.25 -24.74
N ALA A 102 -14.94 -17.26 -24.07
CA ALA A 102 -15.70 -16.32 -23.24
C ALA A 102 -16.70 -15.52 -24.07
N GLU A 103 -16.28 -14.98 -25.23
CA GLU A 103 -17.20 -14.27 -26.14
C GLU A 103 -18.30 -15.18 -26.68
N ARG A 104 -17.95 -16.40 -27.13
CA ARG A 104 -18.92 -17.41 -27.60
C ARG A 104 -20.00 -17.70 -26.57
N LEU A 105 -19.62 -17.75 -25.30
CA LEU A 105 -20.50 -18.08 -24.18
C LEU A 105 -21.14 -16.85 -23.50
N GLY A 106 -20.78 -15.64 -23.94
CA GLY A 106 -21.25 -14.38 -23.34
C GLY A 106 -20.73 -14.12 -21.93
N LEU A 107 -19.60 -14.74 -21.56
CA LEU A 107 -18.86 -14.51 -20.33
C LEU A 107 -18.02 -13.25 -20.44
N THR A 108 -17.86 -12.54 -19.32
CA THR A 108 -16.87 -11.47 -19.23
C THR A 108 -15.47 -12.04 -19.00
N PHE A 109 -14.44 -11.40 -19.55
CA PHE A 109 -13.07 -11.90 -19.48
C PHE A 109 -12.07 -10.79 -19.16
N GLY A 110 -11.11 -11.11 -18.30
CA GLY A 110 -9.97 -10.26 -17.99
C GLY A 110 -8.74 -11.05 -17.59
N VAL A 111 -7.64 -10.34 -17.34
CA VAL A 111 -6.37 -10.92 -16.91
C VAL A 111 -5.76 -10.13 -15.76
N HIS A 112 -4.98 -10.79 -14.92
CA HIS A 112 -4.01 -10.10 -14.08
C HIS A 112 -2.89 -9.49 -14.93
N ASN A 113 -2.29 -8.39 -14.49
CA ASN A 113 -1.36 -7.62 -15.30
C ASN A 113 0.06 -8.21 -15.43
N CYS A 114 0.41 -9.24 -14.65
CA CYS A 114 1.72 -9.89 -14.70
C CYS A 114 1.64 -11.39 -14.34
N ASP A 115 2.79 -12.05 -14.16
CA ASP A 115 2.86 -13.43 -13.68
C ASP A 115 2.88 -13.46 -12.14
N GLY A 116 2.23 -14.45 -11.54
CA GLY A 116 1.89 -14.44 -10.12
C GLY A 116 0.60 -13.67 -9.86
N TRP A 117 0.47 -13.15 -8.65
CA TRP A 117 -0.71 -12.40 -8.22
C TRP A 117 -0.38 -10.97 -7.80
N SER A 118 0.86 -10.63 -7.46
CA SER A 118 1.21 -9.26 -7.05
C SER A 118 2.61 -8.89 -7.54
N SER A 119 2.85 -7.69 -8.08
CA SER A 119 1.86 -6.63 -8.43
C SER A 119 2.07 -6.05 -9.84
N SER A 120 3.32 -5.84 -10.28
CA SER A 120 3.66 -5.37 -11.64
C SER A 120 5.14 -5.59 -11.95
N GLY A 121 5.60 -6.83 -11.88
CA GLY A 121 6.99 -7.21 -12.17
C GLY A 121 7.13 -8.10 -13.40
N GLY A 122 8.36 -8.23 -13.90
CA GLY A 122 8.67 -9.15 -14.98
C GLY A 122 10.12 -9.07 -15.45
N PRO A 123 10.61 -10.05 -16.23
CA PRO A 123 12.01 -10.12 -16.66
C PRO A 123 12.43 -8.99 -17.63
N TRP A 124 11.48 -8.20 -18.11
CA TRP A 124 11.71 -7.06 -19.00
C TRP A 124 12.03 -5.75 -18.26
N ILE A 125 11.99 -5.74 -16.93
CA ILE A 125 12.30 -4.59 -16.09
C ILE A 125 13.78 -4.62 -15.72
N LEU A 126 14.51 -3.59 -16.13
CA LEU A 126 15.91 -3.40 -15.78
C LEU A 126 16.05 -2.83 -14.36
N PRO A 127 17.20 -2.99 -13.68
CA PRO A 127 17.45 -2.40 -12.37
C PRO A 127 17.16 -0.89 -12.27
N GLU A 128 17.50 -0.12 -13.31
CA GLU A 128 17.23 1.32 -13.40
C GLU A 128 15.75 1.66 -13.61
N GLU A 129 14.93 0.70 -14.04
CA GLU A 129 13.48 0.84 -14.28
C GLU A 129 12.65 0.25 -13.13
N SER A 130 13.30 -0.39 -12.16
CA SER A 130 12.69 -0.98 -10.98
C SER A 130 12.33 0.07 -9.92
N MET A 131 11.51 -0.32 -8.93
CA MET A 131 11.32 0.40 -7.67
C MET A 131 12.68 0.80 -7.06
N LYS A 132 12.80 2.05 -6.59
CA LYS A 132 14.07 2.62 -6.10
C LYS A 132 14.00 3.05 -4.65
N MET A 133 15.13 2.94 -3.97
CA MET A 133 15.33 3.45 -2.62
C MET A 133 16.57 4.33 -2.54
N VAL A 134 16.49 5.39 -1.74
CA VAL A 134 17.64 6.21 -1.36
C VAL A 134 18.56 5.39 -0.44
N VAL A 135 19.85 5.43 -0.74
CA VAL A 135 20.92 4.79 0.01
C VAL A 135 22.01 5.82 0.29
N TRP A 136 22.81 5.58 1.33
CA TRP A 136 23.87 6.51 1.70
C TRP A 136 25.12 5.78 2.16
N SER A 137 26.21 6.54 2.23
CA SER A 137 27.44 6.15 2.90
C SER A 137 27.98 7.37 3.63
N GLU A 138 28.79 7.11 4.65
CA GLU A 138 29.22 8.11 5.61
C GLU A 138 30.74 8.08 5.77
N LYS A 139 31.35 9.26 5.94
CA LYS A 139 32.76 9.42 6.28
C LYS A 139 32.96 10.67 7.11
N ILE A 140 33.80 10.61 8.15
CA ILE A 140 34.25 11.82 8.86
C ILE A 140 35.58 12.30 8.29
N LEU A 141 35.66 13.60 7.99
CA LEU A 141 36.88 14.28 7.54
C LEU A 141 37.22 15.44 8.48
N ARG A 142 38.51 15.71 8.63
CA ARG A 142 38.99 16.95 9.25
C ARG A 142 38.97 18.07 8.22
N GLY A 143 38.46 19.22 8.63
CA GLY A 143 38.42 20.45 7.87
C GLY A 143 39.80 21.01 7.51
N GLY A 144 39.82 21.95 6.59
CA GLY A 144 41.02 22.53 5.99
C GLY A 144 40.85 22.84 4.51
N LYS A 145 41.92 23.31 3.88
CA LYS A 145 41.96 23.65 2.45
C LYS A 145 42.43 22.47 1.60
N ASN A 146 41.94 22.37 0.38
CA ASN A 146 42.30 21.38 -0.64
C ASN A 146 42.12 19.93 -0.17
N ILE A 147 41.04 19.63 0.53
CA ILE A 147 40.73 18.26 0.95
C ILE A 147 40.46 17.44 -0.31
N VAL A 148 41.22 16.36 -0.49
CA VAL A 148 40.99 15.35 -1.53
C VAL A 148 40.74 14.02 -0.83
N SER A 149 39.57 13.44 -1.04
CA SER A 149 39.15 12.24 -0.31
C SER A 149 38.25 11.36 -1.17
N THR A 150 38.59 10.08 -1.31
CA THR A 150 37.68 9.08 -1.88
C THR A 150 36.57 8.80 -0.87
N LEU A 151 35.32 9.01 -1.29
CA LEU A 151 34.15 8.68 -0.48
C LEU A 151 33.73 7.23 -0.73
N PRO A 152 33.32 6.49 0.31
CA PRO A 152 32.77 5.15 0.11
C PRO A 152 31.59 5.19 -0.87
N GLN A 153 31.38 4.11 -1.62
CA GLN A 153 30.17 3.97 -2.42
C GLN A 153 29.09 3.35 -1.52
N PRO A 154 27.87 3.92 -1.50
CA PRO A 154 26.71 3.25 -0.95
C PRO A 154 26.42 1.94 -1.66
N THR A 155 25.47 1.20 -1.10
CA THR A 155 24.90 -0.01 -1.70
C THR A 155 24.56 0.11 -3.16
N LYS A 156 24.75 -1.02 -3.85
CA LYS A 156 24.46 -1.21 -5.26
C LYS A 156 23.77 -2.58 -5.47
N ARG A 157 22.45 -2.61 -5.29
CA ARG A 157 21.63 -3.81 -5.55
C ARG A 157 21.47 -4.02 -7.06
N GLU A 158 21.48 -5.27 -7.50
CA GLU A 158 21.36 -5.64 -8.93
C GLU A 158 22.38 -4.92 -9.83
N GLY A 159 23.55 -4.54 -9.29
CA GLY A 159 24.57 -3.84 -10.06
C GLY A 159 24.17 -2.41 -10.47
N PHE A 160 23.15 -1.79 -9.85
CA PHE A 160 22.68 -0.45 -10.17
C PHE A 160 22.87 0.54 -9.02
N TYR A 161 23.42 1.71 -9.32
CA TYR A 161 23.58 2.81 -8.37
C TYR A 161 23.73 4.13 -9.12
N ARG A 162 23.13 5.21 -8.60
CA ARG A 162 23.32 6.58 -9.08
C ARG A 162 23.39 7.56 -7.91
N ASP A 163 24.31 8.52 -7.97
CA ASP A 163 24.44 9.59 -6.98
C ASP A 163 23.23 10.55 -7.00
N ILE A 164 22.88 11.08 -5.83
CA ILE A 164 21.89 12.16 -5.64
C ILE A 164 22.61 13.43 -5.20
N ALA A 165 23.34 13.35 -4.07
CA ALA A 165 23.96 14.50 -3.44
C ALA A 165 25.12 14.07 -2.55
N VAL A 166 26.09 14.97 -2.38
CA VAL A 166 27.09 14.88 -1.31
C VAL A 166 26.87 16.06 -0.38
N LEU A 167 26.52 15.77 0.86
CA LEU A 167 26.27 16.78 1.89
C LEU A 167 27.31 16.66 3.00
N ALA A 168 27.65 17.79 3.61
CA ALA A 168 28.51 17.82 4.78
C ALA A 168 27.92 18.70 5.88
N TYR A 169 28.06 18.30 7.13
CA TYR A 169 27.73 19.14 8.28
C TYR A 169 28.78 18.96 9.38
N PRO A 170 28.97 19.96 10.28
CA PRO A 170 29.89 19.81 11.40
C PRO A 170 29.50 18.58 12.24
N SER A 171 30.43 17.65 12.42
CA SER A 171 30.12 16.36 13.05
C SER A 171 29.51 16.55 14.44
N LEU A 172 28.43 15.83 14.69
CA LEU A 172 27.86 15.73 16.03
C LEU A 172 28.84 14.97 16.94
N PRO A 173 28.88 15.24 18.26
CA PRO A 173 29.77 14.50 19.17
C PRO A 173 29.58 12.97 19.09
N THR A 174 28.33 12.53 18.91
CA THR A 174 28.01 11.11 18.74
C THR A 174 28.38 10.56 17.37
N ASP A 175 28.36 11.35 16.28
CA ASP A 175 28.85 10.89 14.98
C ASP A 175 30.35 10.51 15.08
N ILE A 176 31.15 11.34 15.76
CA ILE A 176 32.59 11.08 15.97
C ILE A 176 32.76 9.79 16.78
N THR A 177 32.03 9.66 17.88
CA THR A 177 32.11 8.49 18.76
C THR A 177 31.70 7.21 18.03
N ASP A 178 30.60 7.26 17.26
CA ASP A 178 30.09 6.13 16.47
C ASP A 178 31.08 5.73 15.36
N PHE A 179 31.70 6.71 14.69
CA PHE A 179 32.67 6.47 13.62
C PHE A 179 33.99 5.86 14.13
N GLU A 180 34.43 6.26 15.32
CA GLU A 180 35.62 5.73 15.97
C GLU A 180 35.39 4.36 16.62
N ALA A 181 34.14 4.05 16.99
CA ALA A 181 33.74 2.78 17.57
C ALA A 181 33.78 1.66 16.51
N LYS A 182 34.93 0.98 16.39
CA LYS A 182 35.12 -0.16 15.48
C LYS A 182 35.08 -1.48 16.26
N PRO A 183 33.89 -2.10 16.44
CA PRO A 183 33.77 -3.32 17.22
C PRO A 183 34.35 -4.53 16.48
N ILE A 184 34.79 -5.52 17.25
CA ILE A 184 35.03 -6.86 16.74
C ILE A 184 33.69 -7.59 16.69
N VAL A 185 33.29 -8.02 15.49
CA VAL A 185 32.01 -8.70 15.26
C VAL A 185 32.22 -10.21 15.21
N THR A 186 31.52 -10.93 16.09
CA THR A 186 31.52 -12.41 16.12
C THR A 186 30.08 -12.94 16.09
N ALA A 187 29.91 -14.22 15.73
CA ALA A 187 28.61 -14.85 15.62
C ALA A 187 28.60 -16.22 16.31
N SER A 188 27.41 -16.68 16.70
CA SER A 188 27.20 -18.02 17.25
C SER A 188 27.57 -19.13 16.26
N ASP A 189 27.33 -18.89 14.97
CA ASP A 189 27.72 -19.78 13.88
C ASP A 189 29.05 -19.29 13.26
N LYS A 190 30.10 -20.09 13.41
CA LYS A 190 31.45 -19.78 12.88
C LYS A 190 31.52 -19.73 11.35
N LYS A 191 30.49 -20.21 10.63
CA LYS A 191 30.40 -20.14 9.17
C LYS A 191 29.83 -18.81 8.69
N ALA A 192 29.25 -18.00 9.57
CA ALA A 192 28.71 -16.71 9.20
C ALA A 192 29.84 -15.76 8.79
N ASN A 193 29.65 -15.05 7.69
CA ASN A 193 30.57 -14.00 7.26
C ASN A 193 30.28 -12.72 8.05
N THR A 194 30.98 -12.51 9.16
CA THR A 194 30.73 -11.34 10.02
C THR A 194 31.27 -10.03 9.45
N ALA A 195 32.13 -10.07 8.43
CA ALA A 195 32.76 -8.89 7.84
C ALA A 195 31.79 -8.00 7.04
N ILE A 196 30.62 -8.53 6.67
CA ILE A 196 29.58 -7.81 5.91
C ILE A 196 28.47 -7.26 6.80
N LEU A 197 28.54 -7.47 8.13
CA LEU A 197 27.42 -7.17 9.03
C LEU A 197 27.41 -5.74 9.56
N ASN A 198 28.47 -4.97 9.31
CA ASN A 198 28.62 -3.59 9.78
C ASN A 198 29.44 -2.73 8.81
N ASP A 199 29.42 -3.05 7.52
CA ASP A 199 30.15 -2.31 6.49
C ASP A 199 29.30 -1.16 5.90
N ASN A 200 28.10 -0.93 6.45
CA ASN A 200 27.07 -0.01 5.98
C ASN A 200 26.56 -0.34 4.58
N LYS A 201 26.57 -1.63 4.18
CA LYS A 201 26.03 -2.11 2.91
C LYS A 201 25.17 -3.36 3.08
N TRP A 202 23.93 -3.26 2.65
CA TRP A 202 23.01 -4.40 2.43
C TRP A 202 23.17 -5.04 1.02
N ASP A 203 24.40 -5.14 0.50
CA ASP A 203 24.70 -5.73 -0.82
C ASP A 203 24.78 -7.27 -0.77
N ALA A 204 25.16 -7.81 0.39
CA ALA A 204 25.34 -9.24 0.64
C ALA A 204 24.53 -9.67 1.87
N GLU A 205 24.46 -10.99 2.09
CA GLU A 205 23.82 -11.57 3.26
C GLU A 205 24.61 -12.76 3.79
N THR A 206 24.42 -13.06 5.08
CA THR A 206 24.97 -14.26 5.72
C THR A 206 23.89 -14.94 6.56
N THR A 207 23.89 -16.27 6.54
CA THR A 207 22.95 -17.07 7.34
C THR A 207 23.66 -17.73 8.52
N LEU A 208 23.09 -17.57 9.71
CA LEU A 208 23.45 -18.26 10.94
C LEU A 208 22.44 -19.39 11.15
N LYS A 209 22.92 -20.63 11.22
CA LYS A 209 22.05 -21.77 11.54
C LYS A 209 21.91 -21.93 13.04
N GLN A 210 20.70 -22.28 13.48
CA GLN A 210 20.46 -22.65 14.85
C GLN A 210 21.06 -24.04 15.15
N GLU A 211 21.94 -24.13 16.15
CA GLU A 211 22.48 -25.40 16.67
C GLU A 211 21.83 -25.75 18.02
N ASP A 212 21.34 -26.98 18.19
CA ASP A 212 20.89 -27.58 19.45
C ASP A 212 20.01 -26.71 20.37
N LYS A 213 18.84 -26.28 19.89
CA LYS A 213 17.86 -25.43 20.62
C LYS A 213 18.43 -24.12 21.20
N ASN A 214 19.69 -23.78 20.95
CA ASN A 214 20.29 -22.53 21.39
C ASN A 214 19.85 -21.38 20.50
N ASN A 215 19.80 -20.18 21.04
CA ASN A 215 19.53 -18.98 20.25
C ASN A 215 20.72 -18.66 19.34
N THR A 216 20.46 -18.13 18.14
CA THR A 216 21.51 -17.55 17.31
C THR A 216 21.84 -16.15 17.83
N TRP A 217 23.10 -15.72 17.69
CA TRP A 217 23.49 -14.37 18.09
C TRP A 217 24.61 -13.80 17.25
N ILE A 218 24.61 -12.48 17.10
CA ILE A 218 25.70 -11.67 16.55
C ILE A 218 26.15 -10.71 17.65
N GLN A 219 27.45 -10.75 18.00
CA GLN A 219 28.05 -9.98 19.08
C GLN A 219 28.99 -8.90 18.54
N PHE A 220 28.88 -7.71 19.13
CA PHE A 220 29.76 -6.57 18.96
C PHE A 220 30.58 -6.38 20.23
N ASP A 221 31.89 -6.58 20.18
CA ASP A 221 32.83 -6.22 21.25
C ASP A 221 33.54 -4.90 20.89
N TYR A 222 33.22 -3.83 21.62
CA TYR A 222 33.82 -2.52 21.38
C TYR A 222 35.18 -2.31 22.06
N GLY A 223 35.68 -3.30 22.82
CA GLY A 223 36.93 -3.24 23.58
C GLY A 223 36.87 -2.36 24.84
N LYS A 224 35.99 -1.36 24.85
CA LYS A 224 35.69 -0.45 25.97
C LYS A 224 34.17 -0.23 26.06
N PRO A 225 33.64 0.23 27.20
CA PRO A 225 32.24 0.62 27.30
C PRO A 225 31.85 1.65 26.24
N GLN A 226 30.74 1.40 25.55
CA GLN A 226 30.13 2.29 24.57
C GLN A 226 28.66 2.51 24.93
N THR A 227 28.19 3.73 24.74
CA THR A 227 26.79 4.08 24.92
C THR A 227 26.05 3.92 23.60
N ILE A 228 25.07 3.04 23.56
CA ILE A 228 24.23 2.75 22.39
C ILE A 228 22.77 3.03 22.77
N GLN A 229 22.04 3.65 21.86
CA GLN A 229 20.62 3.97 22.02
C GLN A 229 19.76 3.77 20.77
N SER A 230 20.37 3.42 19.64
CA SER A 230 19.63 3.09 18.41
C SER A 230 20.21 1.86 17.72
N ILE A 231 19.32 1.07 17.13
CA ILE A 231 19.66 -0.09 16.30
C ILE A 231 18.95 -0.01 14.94
N TYR A 232 19.69 -0.31 13.89
CA TYR A 232 19.17 -0.61 12.57
C TYR A 232 19.65 -1.99 12.14
N PHE A 233 18.75 -2.87 11.72
CA PHE A 233 19.07 -4.26 11.43
C PHE A 233 18.19 -4.77 10.28
N ILE A 234 18.79 -5.31 9.22
CA ILE A 234 18.09 -5.82 8.03
C ILE A 234 18.28 -7.33 7.91
N HIS A 235 17.19 -8.04 7.65
CA HIS A 235 17.15 -9.50 7.61
C HIS A 235 16.03 -10.06 6.72
N ASN A 236 16.07 -11.37 6.45
CA ASN A 236 15.04 -12.07 5.68
C ASN A 236 14.11 -12.94 6.55
N GLU A 237 14.19 -12.77 7.87
CA GLU A 237 13.45 -13.60 8.83
C GLU A 237 12.02 -13.14 9.14
N ARG A 238 11.06 -13.87 8.57
CA ARG A 238 9.64 -13.67 8.86
C ARG A 238 9.25 -14.10 10.28
N ASN A 239 9.73 -15.26 10.74
CA ASN A 239 9.21 -15.92 11.94
C ASN A 239 10.13 -15.81 13.17
N THR A 240 11.41 -15.49 12.97
CA THR A 240 12.37 -15.32 14.08
C THR A 240 12.10 -14.02 14.83
N GLU A 241 12.03 -14.10 16.15
CA GLU A 241 11.93 -12.93 17.03
C GLU A 241 13.33 -12.52 17.50
N PHE A 242 13.57 -11.22 17.57
CA PHE A 242 14.88 -10.69 17.93
C PHE A 242 14.83 -9.94 19.25
N SER A 243 15.92 -9.99 20.00
CA SER A 243 16.15 -9.14 21.18
C SER A 243 17.56 -8.57 21.18
N LEU A 244 17.74 -7.43 21.85
CA LEU A 244 19.06 -6.85 22.12
C LEU A 244 19.49 -7.22 23.53
N ALA A 245 20.67 -7.80 23.67
CA ALA A 245 21.31 -8.06 24.94
C ALA A 245 22.63 -7.30 25.06
N PHE A 246 23.05 -6.98 26.28
CA PHE A 246 24.29 -6.24 26.55
C PHE A 246 25.00 -6.75 27.80
N SER A 247 26.31 -6.57 27.85
CA SER A 247 27.17 -7.07 28.94
C SER A 247 28.44 -6.22 29.09
N ASP A 248 28.93 -6.10 30.32
CA ASP A 248 30.22 -5.46 30.61
C ASP A 248 31.39 -6.45 30.53
N ASP A 249 31.14 -7.73 30.83
CA ASP A 249 32.16 -8.78 30.94
C ASP A 249 32.14 -9.80 29.78
N GLY A 250 31.10 -9.78 28.94
CA GLY A 250 30.94 -10.67 27.80
C GLY A 250 30.42 -12.07 28.19
N VAL A 251 30.03 -12.26 29.44
CA VAL A 251 29.51 -13.51 30.01
C VAL A 251 28.09 -13.31 30.55
N ASN A 252 27.90 -12.29 31.39
CA ASN A 252 26.64 -11.99 32.04
C ASN A 252 25.86 -10.95 31.21
N PHE A 253 24.87 -11.42 30.44
CA PHE A 253 24.06 -10.57 29.58
C PHE A 253 22.74 -10.16 30.24
N LYS A 254 22.40 -8.88 30.10
CA LYS A 254 21.06 -8.34 30.37
C LYS A 254 20.35 -8.12 29.04
N THR A 255 19.06 -8.43 28.99
CA THR A 255 18.24 -8.21 27.80
C THR A 255 17.50 -6.87 27.90
N HIS A 256 17.64 -6.03 26.89
CA HIS A 256 16.90 -4.78 26.78
C HIS A 256 15.41 -5.04 26.48
N GLY A 257 15.11 -5.90 25.50
CA GLY A 257 13.75 -6.24 25.11
C GLY A 257 13.67 -6.82 23.70
N LYS A 258 12.45 -7.14 23.26
CA LYS A 258 12.17 -7.57 21.89
C LYS A 258 12.32 -6.41 20.91
N LEU A 259 12.88 -6.68 19.75
CA LEU A 259 13.01 -5.71 18.67
C LEU A 259 11.76 -5.77 17.78
N LYS A 260 11.00 -4.67 17.74
CA LYS A 260 9.88 -4.48 16.81
C LYS A 260 10.37 -4.66 15.37
N LYS A 261 9.76 -5.61 14.67
CA LYS A 261 10.05 -5.95 13.29
C LYS A 261 9.14 -5.16 12.36
N ILE A 262 9.71 -4.66 11.27
CA ILE A 262 9.03 -3.89 10.23
C ILE A 262 9.31 -4.60 8.92
N ARG A 263 8.29 -4.78 8.08
CA ARG A 263 8.47 -5.38 6.76
C ARG A 263 8.89 -4.30 5.77
N THR A 264 9.88 -4.56 4.92
CA THR A 264 10.36 -3.58 3.91
C THR A 264 10.11 -4.05 2.48
N SER A 265 9.89 -5.35 2.29
CA SER A 265 9.52 -5.97 1.02
C SER A 265 8.70 -7.25 1.26
N LYS A 266 8.31 -7.96 0.20
CA LYS A 266 7.62 -9.24 0.30
C LYS A 266 8.39 -10.26 1.15
N ALA A 267 9.72 -10.27 1.05
CA ALA A 267 10.63 -11.22 1.70
C ALA A 267 11.80 -10.57 2.47
N GLU A 268 11.71 -9.27 2.78
CA GLU A 268 12.72 -8.54 3.56
C GLU A 268 12.05 -7.80 4.73
N TRP A 269 12.72 -7.80 5.87
CA TRP A 269 12.33 -7.14 7.10
C TRP A 269 13.50 -6.36 7.67
N ALA A 270 13.17 -5.43 8.56
CA ALA A 270 14.14 -4.69 9.32
C ALA A 270 13.64 -4.41 10.74
N ASN A 271 14.57 -4.10 11.63
CA ASN A 271 14.32 -3.49 12.92
C ASN A 271 14.95 -2.09 12.91
N ASN A 272 14.18 -1.06 13.26
CA ASN A 272 14.66 0.29 13.43
C ASN A 272 14.05 0.83 14.73
N ILE A 273 14.86 0.87 15.78
CA ILE A 273 14.37 1.12 17.14
C ILE A 273 15.35 2.05 17.84
N THR A 274 14.80 3.03 18.52
CA THR A 274 15.49 3.84 19.50
C THR A 274 15.01 3.46 20.90
N PHE A 275 15.93 3.50 21.85
CA PHE A 275 15.68 3.09 23.23
C PHE A 275 16.52 3.92 24.20
N ALA A 276 16.21 3.83 25.50
CA ALA A 276 16.97 4.53 26.53
C ALA A 276 18.47 4.16 26.47
N PRO A 277 19.41 5.12 26.58
CA PRO A 277 20.84 4.85 26.45
C PRO A 277 21.34 3.70 27.34
N VAL A 278 22.04 2.75 26.72
CA VAL A 278 22.69 1.62 27.40
C VAL A 278 24.19 1.74 27.21
N THR A 279 24.94 1.74 28.32
CA THR A 279 26.40 1.72 28.29
C THR A 279 26.91 0.34 28.64
N ALA A 280 27.63 -0.31 27.73
CA ALA A 280 28.21 -1.63 27.90
C ALA A 280 29.38 -1.84 26.93
N ARG A 281 30.25 -2.84 27.18
CA ARG A 281 31.32 -3.20 26.24
C ARG A 281 30.82 -4.11 25.12
N TYR A 282 29.94 -5.06 25.47
CA TYR A 282 29.44 -6.08 24.56
C TYR A 282 27.96 -5.88 24.30
N PHE A 283 27.57 -5.99 23.04
CA PHE A 283 26.17 -6.01 22.60
C PHE A 283 25.91 -7.24 21.74
N ARG A 284 24.72 -7.84 21.88
CA ARG A 284 24.28 -9.01 21.11
C ARG A 284 22.89 -8.78 20.51
N VAL A 285 22.76 -8.97 19.21
CA VAL A 285 21.47 -9.21 18.57
C VAL A 285 21.21 -10.72 18.66
N VAL A 286 20.15 -11.11 19.35
CA VAL A 286 19.81 -12.51 19.65
C VAL A 286 18.53 -12.88 18.92
N GLY A 287 18.56 -13.97 18.14
CA GLY A 287 17.38 -14.55 17.47
C GLY A 287 17.00 -15.90 18.09
N ASP A 288 15.71 -16.15 18.25
CA ASP A 288 15.18 -17.42 18.77
C ASP A 288 15.17 -18.58 17.74
N GLY A 289 15.62 -18.32 16.52
CA GLY A 289 15.72 -19.25 15.40
C GLY A 289 16.96 -19.00 14.55
N SER A 290 17.00 -19.59 13.35
CA SER A 290 18.02 -19.23 12.36
C SER A 290 17.83 -17.79 11.89
N MET A 291 18.91 -17.15 11.45
CA MET A 291 18.81 -15.78 10.92
C MET A 291 19.67 -15.57 9.67
N THR A 292 19.08 -14.98 8.64
CA THR A 292 19.75 -14.46 7.45
C THR A 292 19.76 -12.94 7.54
N VAL A 293 20.98 -12.38 7.66
CA VAL A 293 21.23 -10.99 8.01
C VAL A 293 22.02 -10.31 6.91
N LYS A 294 21.68 -9.05 6.62
CA LYS A 294 22.38 -8.20 5.66
C LYS A 294 23.26 -7.15 6.30
N GLU A 295 22.75 -6.45 7.31
CA GLU A 295 23.45 -5.35 7.96
C GLU A 295 22.88 -5.14 9.37
N ILE A 296 23.75 -4.83 10.33
CA ILE A 296 23.41 -4.40 11.68
C ILE A 296 24.26 -3.18 12.04
N THR A 297 23.59 -2.08 12.34
CA THR A 297 24.20 -0.85 12.82
C THR A 297 23.70 -0.57 14.24
N LEU A 298 24.63 -0.40 15.18
CA LEU A 298 24.38 0.09 16.53
C LEU A 298 24.94 1.51 16.63
N ARG A 299 24.17 2.46 17.18
CA ARG A 299 24.56 3.87 17.27
C ARG A 299 24.33 4.42 18.68
N GLY A 300 25.28 5.24 19.13
CA GLY A 300 25.12 6.17 20.23
C GLY A 300 24.37 7.43 19.82
N THR A 301 24.32 7.76 18.53
CA THR A 301 23.42 8.82 18.02
C THR A 301 21.96 8.36 18.07
N GLN A 302 21.08 9.20 18.63
CA GLN A 302 19.64 8.93 18.63
C GLN A 302 19.09 9.07 17.20
N LEU A 303 18.52 7.98 16.67
CA LEU A 303 17.77 8.00 15.43
C LEU A 303 16.28 8.19 15.69
N MET A 304 15.57 8.69 14.68
CA MET A 304 14.13 8.84 14.67
C MET A 304 13.44 7.48 14.86
N ASP A 305 12.44 7.44 15.72
CA ASP A 305 11.59 6.26 15.84
C ASP A 305 10.87 6.01 14.51
N ASN A 306 10.72 4.73 14.15
CA ASN A 306 10.06 4.30 12.92
C ASN A 306 10.54 5.06 11.65
N THR A 307 11.85 5.25 11.52
CA THR A 307 12.47 5.92 10.36
C THR A 307 11.95 5.31 9.04
N LEU A 308 11.90 3.98 8.95
CA LEU A 308 11.48 3.28 7.72
C LEU A 308 10.03 3.55 7.31
N GLY A 309 9.12 3.79 8.27
CA GLY A 309 7.76 4.23 7.98
C GLY A 309 7.73 5.67 7.49
N ARG A 310 8.51 6.53 8.14
CA ARG A 310 8.61 7.97 7.83
C ARG A 310 9.24 8.27 6.48
N ILE A 311 10.11 7.39 5.98
CA ILE A 311 10.76 7.53 4.67
C ILE A 311 10.11 6.66 3.58
N SER A 312 8.90 6.13 3.82
CA SER A 312 8.11 5.34 2.86
C SER A 312 8.74 4.04 2.34
N ILE A 313 9.72 3.47 3.05
CA ILE A 313 10.29 2.14 2.73
C ILE A 313 9.43 1.01 3.34
N SER A 314 8.69 1.32 4.40
CA SER A 314 7.70 0.43 5.01
C SER A 314 6.38 1.14 5.21
N ARG A 315 5.28 0.38 5.30
CA ARG A 315 3.97 0.95 5.62
C ARG A 315 3.81 1.11 7.13
N THR A 316 3.58 2.33 7.58
CA THR A 316 2.94 2.64 8.86
C THR A 316 1.87 3.68 8.57
N GLU A 317 0.61 3.41 8.93
CA GLU A 317 -0.45 4.41 8.77
C GLU A 317 -0.12 5.64 9.58
N ASP A 318 -0.47 6.81 9.07
CA ASP A 318 -0.25 8.09 9.74
C ASP A 318 -0.77 8.11 11.18
N GLU A 319 -1.99 7.63 11.40
CA GLU A 319 -2.61 7.54 12.73
C GLU A 319 -1.86 6.62 13.72
N ASN A 320 -0.98 5.75 13.21
CA ASN A 320 -0.17 4.82 14.01
C ASN A 320 1.29 5.30 14.14
N LEU A 321 1.63 6.50 13.64
CA LEU A 321 2.94 7.10 13.85
C LEU A 321 3.00 7.70 15.26
N GLU A 322 3.68 6.98 16.15
CA GLU A 322 4.10 7.52 17.45
C GLU A 322 5.03 8.72 17.29
N PRO A 323 5.17 9.59 18.32
CA PRO A 323 6.12 10.70 18.30
C PRO A 323 7.51 10.28 17.81
N ILE A 324 8.13 11.12 16.98
CA ILE A 324 9.39 10.83 16.28
C ILE A 324 10.61 10.64 17.21
N GLY A 325 10.46 11.03 18.48
CA GLY A 325 11.52 11.06 19.49
C GLY A 325 12.00 12.48 19.78
N SER A 326 12.57 12.67 20.97
CA SER A 326 13.08 13.96 21.46
C SER A 326 14.58 13.87 21.71
N PRO A 327 15.44 14.11 20.70
CA PRO A 327 16.88 14.04 20.84
C PRO A 327 17.45 15.22 21.64
N ASP A 328 18.61 15.01 22.26
CA ASP A 328 19.42 16.11 22.78
C ASP A 328 19.81 17.05 21.63
N ALA A 329 19.92 18.35 21.90
CA ALA A 329 20.27 19.35 20.89
C ALA A 329 21.62 19.07 20.20
N SER A 330 22.56 18.40 20.89
CA SER A 330 23.83 17.95 20.32
C SER A 330 23.71 16.81 19.31
N MET A 331 22.52 16.22 19.15
CA MET A 331 22.22 15.17 18.17
C MET A 331 21.31 15.67 17.02
N ILE A 332 21.06 16.98 16.95
CA ILE A 332 20.25 17.60 15.89
C ILE A 332 21.15 18.34 14.92
N ILE A 333 20.98 18.08 13.62
CA ILE A 333 21.73 18.76 12.56
C ILE A 333 21.14 20.16 12.36
N ASP A 334 21.98 21.18 12.48
CA ASP A 334 21.65 22.56 12.10
C ASP A 334 21.64 22.70 10.57
N LYS A 335 20.45 22.83 9.98
CA LYS A 335 20.26 22.93 8.53
C LYS A 335 21.09 24.04 7.89
N ASN A 336 21.28 25.16 8.60
CA ASN A 336 22.01 26.32 8.07
C ASN A 336 23.52 26.09 7.97
N LYS A 337 24.03 25.02 8.59
CA LYS A 337 25.44 24.62 8.54
C LYS A 337 25.70 23.46 7.59
N ILE A 338 24.68 22.96 6.91
CA ILE A 338 24.83 21.92 5.88
C ILE A 338 25.44 22.55 4.63
N LEU A 339 26.52 21.95 4.13
CA LEU A 339 27.18 22.29 2.88
C LEU A 339 26.77 21.29 1.80
N ASP A 340 26.32 21.79 0.66
CA ASP A 340 26.12 20.98 -0.54
C ASP A 340 27.43 20.90 -1.34
N LEU A 341 28.10 19.75 -1.22
CA LEU A 341 29.36 19.44 -1.88
C LEU A 341 29.15 18.62 -3.17
N THR A 342 27.92 18.54 -3.69
CA THR A 342 27.62 17.70 -4.86
C THR A 342 28.48 18.08 -6.07
N LYS A 343 28.73 19.39 -6.28
CA LYS A 343 29.57 19.88 -7.39
C LYS A 343 31.07 19.63 -7.17
N ASN A 344 31.48 19.36 -5.94
CA ASN A 344 32.86 19.08 -5.55
C ASN A 344 33.21 17.59 -5.65
N PHE A 345 32.22 16.75 -5.99
CA PHE A 345 32.36 15.31 -6.07
C PHE A 345 32.33 14.85 -7.53
N ASN A 346 33.29 14.00 -7.93
CA ASN A 346 33.41 13.51 -9.30
C ASN A 346 32.91 12.06 -9.47
N LYS A 347 32.83 11.61 -10.72
CA LYS A 347 32.33 10.27 -11.09
C LYS A 347 33.25 9.14 -10.62
N GLU A 348 34.52 9.44 -10.37
CA GLU A 348 35.52 8.52 -9.85
C GLU A 348 35.40 8.30 -8.33
N GLY A 349 34.45 8.98 -7.67
CA GLY A 349 34.20 8.81 -6.23
C GLY A 349 35.07 9.71 -5.35
N VAL A 350 35.69 10.75 -5.92
CA VAL A 350 36.59 11.65 -5.22
C VAL A 350 35.91 12.98 -4.93
N LEU A 351 35.94 13.38 -3.65
CA LEU A 351 35.58 14.71 -3.19
C LEU A 351 36.82 15.60 -3.20
N GLN A 352 36.71 16.77 -3.83
CA GLN A 352 37.69 17.86 -3.76
C GLN A 352 37.03 19.16 -3.28
N ALA A 353 37.24 19.53 -2.02
CA ALA A 353 36.57 20.67 -1.39
C ALA A 353 37.44 21.36 -0.34
N ASP A 354 37.09 22.61 -0.04
CA ASP A 354 37.53 23.30 1.17
C ASP A 354 36.43 23.15 2.24
N LEU A 355 36.81 22.78 3.46
CA LEU A 355 35.89 22.71 4.59
C LEU A 355 36.41 23.62 5.72
N PRO A 356 35.54 24.33 6.45
CA PRO A 356 35.95 25.04 7.66
C PRO A 356 36.66 24.11 8.65
N GLU A 357 37.56 24.64 9.47
CA GLU A 357 38.25 23.86 10.51
C GLU A 357 37.26 23.11 11.42
N GLY A 358 37.62 21.89 11.84
CA GLY A 358 36.76 21.02 12.66
C GLY A 358 36.56 19.63 12.04
N ASN A 359 35.74 18.78 12.68
CA ASN A 359 35.33 17.49 12.09
C ASN A 359 34.02 17.67 11.32
N TRP A 360 33.93 17.06 10.15
CA TRP A 360 32.78 17.13 9.26
C TRP A 360 32.30 15.73 8.91
N THR A 361 31.01 15.48 9.13
CA THR A 361 30.35 14.27 8.67
C THR A 361 29.93 14.48 7.23
N ILE A 362 30.48 13.68 6.32
CA ILE A 362 30.19 13.68 4.90
C ILE A 362 29.23 12.54 4.59
N LEU A 363 28.05 12.87 4.07
CA LEU A 363 27.05 11.91 3.61
C LEU A 363 26.99 11.94 2.08
N ARG A 364 27.31 10.80 1.46
CA ARG A 364 27.12 10.59 0.02
C ARG A 364 25.83 9.82 -0.18
N PHE A 365 24.82 10.50 -0.69
CA PHE A 365 23.51 9.93 -1.03
C PHE A 365 23.47 9.49 -2.49
N GLY A 366 22.84 8.35 -2.71
CA GLY A 366 22.46 7.88 -4.03
C GLY A 366 21.18 7.07 -3.96
N TYR A 367 20.84 6.37 -5.03
CA TYR A 367 19.73 5.42 -5.05
C TYR A 367 20.10 4.14 -5.80
N THR A 368 19.40 3.08 -5.45
CA THR A 368 19.50 1.74 -6.05
C THR A 368 18.11 1.10 -6.14
N ALA A 369 18.00 -0.03 -6.84
CA ALA A 369 16.78 -0.84 -6.85
C ALA A 369 16.46 -1.39 -5.44
N THR A 370 15.17 -1.55 -5.10
CA THR A 370 14.73 -2.19 -3.85
C THR A 370 14.92 -3.71 -3.85
N ASN A 371 15.04 -4.31 -5.04
CA ASN A 371 15.06 -5.75 -5.29
C ASN A 371 13.72 -6.48 -5.01
N ALA A 372 12.61 -5.75 -5.04
CA ALA A 372 11.28 -6.36 -5.02
C ALA A 372 11.01 -7.12 -6.34
N LEU A 373 10.38 -8.29 -6.23
CA LEU A 373 10.06 -9.17 -7.36
C LEU A 373 8.58 -9.54 -7.34
N ASN A 374 7.96 -9.70 -8.51
CA ASN A 374 6.60 -10.23 -8.60
C ASN A 374 6.53 -11.68 -8.10
N HIS A 375 5.40 -12.05 -7.51
CA HIS A 375 5.23 -13.33 -6.82
C HIS A 375 3.77 -13.82 -6.81
N PRO A 376 3.51 -15.15 -6.79
CA PRO A 376 4.42 -16.26 -7.07
C PRO A 376 4.50 -16.52 -8.58
N ALA A 377 5.51 -15.95 -9.21
CA ALA A 377 5.74 -16.07 -10.64
C ALA A 377 6.51 -17.35 -10.99
N SER A 378 6.29 -17.84 -12.22
CA SER A 378 7.13 -18.81 -12.91
C SER A 378 8.56 -18.30 -13.05
N LYS A 379 9.50 -19.17 -13.46
CA LYS A 379 10.88 -18.74 -13.70
C LYS A 379 10.95 -17.71 -14.83
N GLU A 380 10.12 -17.88 -15.84
CA GLU A 380 10.12 -17.07 -17.06
C GLU A 380 9.33 -15.76 -16.92
N GLY A 381 8.36 -15.70 -16.01
CA GLY A 381 7.60 -14.48 -15.72
C GLY A 381 8.12 -13.67 -14.52
N ARG A 382 9.08 -14.21 -13.75
CA ARG A 382 9.66 -13.51 -12.59
C ARG A 382 10.66 -12.44 -13.03
N GLY A 383 10.56 -11.26 -12.41
CA GLY A 383 11.59 -10.23 -12.48
C GLY A 383 11.31 -9.07 -11.54
N LEU A 384 12.06 -7.99 -11.71
CA LEU A 384 11.96 -6.81 -10.87
C LEU A 384 10.59 -6.15 -11.00
N GLU A 385 10.10 -5.66 -9.87
CA GLU A 385 8.92 -4.82 -9.79
C GLU A 385 9.21 -3.44 -10.39
N VAL A 386 8.37 -3.01 -11.34
CA VAL A 386 8.53 -1.73 -12.02
C VAL A 386 8.48 -0.54 -11.05
N ASP A 387 9.23 0.52 -11.33
CA ASP A 387 9.14 1.80 -10.61
C ASP A 387 7.71 2.35 -10.67
N LYS A 388 7.03 2.33 -9.52
CA LYS A 388 5.62 2.72 -9.39
C LYS A 388 5.43 4.23 -9.51
N LEU A 389 6.49 5.01 -9.30
CA LEU A 389 6.43 6.47 -9.40
C LEU A 389 6.73 6.95 -10.83
N SER A 390 7.08 6.06 -11.77
CA SER A 390 7.47 6.43 -13.14
C SER A 390 6.47 5.92 -14.19
N ARG A 391 5.73 6.84 -14.81
CA ARG A 391 4.82 6.52 -15.92
C ARG A 391 5.55 5.89 -17.12
N PRO A 392 6.71 6.39 -17.60
CA PRO A 392 7.41 5.76 -18.71
C PRO A 392 7.78 4.29 -18.45
N PHE A 393 8.28 3.98 -17.25
CA PHE A 393 8.66 2.61 -16.90
C PHE A 393 7.42 1.72 -16.72
N PHE A 394 6.36 2.24 -16.09
CA PHE A 394 5.10 1.51 -16.01
C PHE A 394 4.48 1.21 -17.39
N LYS A 395 4.58 2.15 -18.34
CA LYS A 395 4.15 1.89 -19.73
C LYS A 395 4.92 0.73 -20.36
N LYS A 396 6.23 0.66 -20.16
CA LYS A 396 7.06 -0.45 -20.64
C LYS A 396 6.57 -1.79 -20.07
N HIS A 397 6.24 -1.83 -18.77
CA HIS A 397 5.64 -3.01 -18.15
C HIS A 397 4.33 -3.42 -18.82
N TYR A 398 3.40 -2.47 -18.98
CA TYR A 398 2.11 -2.71 -19.62
C TYR A 398 2.25 -3.21 -21.07
N ASP A 399 3.13 -2.58 -21.85
CA ASP A 399 3.40 -2.94 -23.24
C ASP A 399 4.03 -4.34 -23.38
N ALA A 400 4.81 -4.77 -22.38
CA ALA A 400 5.52 -6.04 -22.43
C ALA A 400 4.61 -7.27 -22.28
N PHE A 401 3.43 -7.12 -21.66
CA PHE A 401 2.46 -8.20 -21.47
C PHE A 401 1.03 -7.79 -21.85
N VAL A 402 0.39 -6.92 -21.06
CA VAL A 402 -1.05 -6.60 -21.21
C VAL A 402 -1.38 -6.15 -22.63
N LYS A 403 -0.63 -5.20 -23.20
CA LYS A 403 -0.86 -4.71 -24.56
C LYS A 403 -0.87 -5.81 -25.61
N LYS A 404 0.09 -6.75 -25.52
CA LYS A 404 0.21 -7.88 -26.46
C LYS A 404 -0.98 -8.83 -26.33
N ILE A 405 -1.42 -9.10 -25.11
CA ILE A 405 -2.59 -9.94 -24.85
C ILE A 405 -3.86 -9.30 -25.42
N VAL A 406 -4.03 -7.99 -25.24
CA VAL A 406 -5.14 -7.23 -25.81
C VAL A 406 -5.14 -7.34 -27.33
N GLU A 407 -4.01 -7.06 -27.97
CA GLU A 407 -3.89 -7.08 -29.43
C GLU A 407 -4.11 -8.49 -30.02
N ASN A 408 -3.63 -9.53 -29.35
CA ASN A 408 -3.79 -10.90 -29.82
C ASN A 408 -5.20 -11.44 -29.60
N SER A 409 -5.82 -11.13 -28.45
CA SER A 409 -7.19 -11.55 -28.15
C SER A 409 -8.21 -10.86 -29.05
N LYS A 410 -8.07 -9.53 -29.28
CA LYS A 410 -9.01 -8.76 -30.12
C LYS A 410 -9.10 -9.24 -31.56
N LYS A 411 -8.05 -9.86 -32.10
CA LYS A 411 -8.06 -10.45 -33.45
C LYS A 411 -9.04 -11.62 -33.59
N LEU A 412 -9.29 -12.36 -32.51
CA LEU A 412 -10.14 -13.54 -32.49
C LEU A 412 -11.49 -13.31 -31.79
N ALA A 413 -11.50 -12.40 -30.81
CA ALA A 413 -12.64 -12.14 -29.93
C ALA A 413 -12.64 -10.65 -29.55
N PRO A 414 -13.13 -9.76 -30.44
CA PRO A 414 -12.99 -8.31 -30.30
C PRO A 414 -13.69 -7.72 -29.07
N ASN A 415 -14.64 -8.43 -28.47
CA ASN A 415 -15.44 -7.97 -27.32
C ASN A 415 -15.18 -8.78 -26.03
N ALA A 416 -14.33 -9.80 -26.08
CA ALA A 416 -14.07 -10.70 -24.95
C ALA A 416 -13.35 -10.00 -23.80
N LEU A 417 -12.14 -9.47 -24.09
CA LEU A 417 -11.27 -8.90 -23.07
C LEU A 417 -11.79 -7.53 -22.67
N GLN A 418 -12.34 -7.46 -21.46
CA GLN A 418 -13.02 -6.29 -20.92
C GLN A 418 -12.29 -5.73 -19.71
N TYR A 419 -11.46 -6.55 -19.04
CA TYR A 419 -10.88 -6.20 -17.76
C TYR A 419 -9.38 -6.49 -17.67
N VAL A 420 -8.68 -5.65 -16.93
CA VAL A 420 -7.34 -5.94 -16.40
C VAL A 420 -7.35 -5.63 -14.91
N GLU A 421 -6.58 -6.39 -14.15
CA GLU A 421 -6.60 -6.32 -12.70
C GLU A 421 -5.21 -6.00 -12.11
N ILE A 422 -5.22 -5.22 -11.01
CA ILE A 422 -4.14 -5.10 -10.04
C ILE A 422 -4.66 -5.60 -8.68
N ASP A 423 -4.08 -6.68 -8.19
CA ASP A 423 -4.33 -7.31 -6.89
C ASP A 423 -3.78 -6.45 -5.74
N SER A 424 -4.03 -6.88 -4.51
CA SER A 424 -3.45 -6.34 -3.30
C SER A 424 -1.94 -6.17 -3.44
N TYR A 425 -1.47 -4.98 -3.06
CA TYR A 425 -0.08 -4.62 -3.21
C TYR A 425 0.78 -5.26 -2.10
N GLU A 426 1.86 -5.96 -2.42
CA GLU A 426 2.67 -6.66 -1.40
C GLU A 426 4.19 -6.44 -1.50
N MET A 427 4.60 -5.42 -2.26
CA MET A 427 5.99 -5.25 -2.69
C MET A 427 6.84 -4.35 -1.78
N GLY A 428 6.27 -3.82 -0.69
CA GLY A 428 6.95 -2.90 0.20
C GLY A 428 7.07 -1.50 -0.36
N GLY A 429 7.91 -0.68 0.27
CA GLY A 429 8.03 0.72 -0.08
C GLY A 429 9.01 1.03 -1.20
N GLN A 430 8.84 2.20 -1.80
CA GLN A 430 9.86 2.89 -2.57
C GLN A 430 9.82 4.35 -2.18
N ASN A 431 10.96 5.03 -2.18
CA ASN A 431 11.04 6.42 -1.76
C ASN A 431 11.79 7.32 -2.74
N TRP A 432 12.21 6.76 -3.88
CA TRP A 432 12.88 7.55 -4.89
C TRP A 432 12.36 7.23 -6.28
N THR A 433 12.40 8.25 -7.13
CA THR A 433 12.43 8.13 -8.59
C THR A 433 13.15 9.36 -9.14
N GLU A 434 13.59 9.30 -10.38
CA GLU A 434 14.26 10.43 -11.02
C GLU A 434 13.32 11.64 -11.14
N GLY A 435 13.79 12.83 -10.77
CA GLY A 435 13.02 14.08 -10.80
C GLY A 435 12.13 14.33 -9.57
N ILE A 436 12.19 13.47 -8.54
CA ILE A 436 11.39 13.65 -7.31
C ILE A 436 11.73 14.93 -6.56
N ASP A 437 12.98 15.40 -6.62
CA ASP A 437 13.44 16.67 -6.07
C ASP A 437 12.71 17.87 -6.67
N SER A 438 12.57 17.88 -8.00
CA SER A 438 11.84 18.92 -8.73
C SER A 438 10.34 18.86 -8.45
N LEU A 439 9.78 17.66 -8.31
CA LEU A 439 8.38 17.46 -7.96
C LEU A 439 8.10 17.92 -6.52
N PHE A 440 8.99 17.60 -5.58
CA PHE A 440 8.89 18.03 -4.18
C PHE A 440 8.93 19.55 -4.07
N LEU A 441 9.91 20.19 -4.70
CA LEU A 441 10.01 21.66 -4.72
C LEU A 441 8.76 22.31 -5.30
N LYS A 442 8.21 21.72 -6.37
CA LYS A 442 6.99 22.23 -7.01
C LYS A 442 5.77 22.11 -6.08
N GLU A 443 5.63 21.00 -5.37
CA GLU A 443 4.47 20.73 -4.53
C GLU A 443 4.51 21.53 -3.23
N PHE A 444 5.65 21.56 -2.54
CA PHE A 444 5.75 22.12 -1.18
C PHE A 444 6.49 23.46 -1.10
N GLY A 445 7.12 23.90 -2.18
CA GLY A 445 7.76 25.23 -2.25
C GLY A 445 9.15 25.34 -1.61
N TYR A 446 9.75 24.23 -1.20
CA TYR A 446 11.12 24.19 -0.67
C TYR A 446 11.92 22.98 -1.14
N ASP A 447 13.25 23.08 -1.07
CA ASP A 447 14.17 22.04 -1.52
C ASP A 447 14.38 20.97 -0.43
N PHE A 448 14.04 19.72 -0.74
CA PHE A 448 14.27 18.57 0.13
C PHE A 448 15.75 18.20 0.26
N LYS A 449 16.63 18.67 -0.63
CA LYS A 449 18.03 18.26 -0.68
C LYS A 449 18.75 18.44 0.66
N LEU A 450 18.56 19.57 1.34
CA LEU A 450 19.18 19.83 2.65
C LEU A 450 18.55 19.00 3.80
N PHE A 451 17.42 18.33 3.54
CA PHE A 451 16.76 17.42 4.45
C PHE A 451 17.05 15.94 4.15
N LEU A 452 17.89 15.61 3.16
CA LEU A 452 18.34 14.23 2.92
C LEU A 452 18.93 13.52 4.16
N PRO A 453 19.58 14.19 5.14
CA PRO A 453 19.98 13.51 6.38
C PRO A 453 18.84 12.84 7.14
N LEU A 454 17.59 13.30 6.99
CA LEU A 454 16.41 12.64 7.56
C LEU A 454 16.25 11.20 7.05
N ILE A 455 16.67 10.91 5.81
CA ILE A 455 16.63 9.53 5.26
C ILE A 455 17.50 8.56 6.08
N THR A 456 18.55 9.08 6.72
CA THR A 456 19.46 8.29 7.57
C THR A 456 18.92 8.04 8.98
N GLY A 457 17.72 8.55 9.29
CA GLY A 457 17.13 8.50 10.63
C GLY A 457 17.60 9.63 11.54
N ARG A 458 18.36 10.62 11.05
CA ARG A 458 18.80 11.77 11.86
C ARG A 458 17.76 12.89 11.88
N PHE A 459 17.92 13.81 12.82
CA PHE A 459 17.07 15.00 12.95
C PHE A 459 17.72 16.22 12.29
N VAL A 460 16.92 17.05 11.64
CA VAL A 460 17.35 18.31 11.03
C VAL A 460 16.46 19.45 11.56
N GLU A 461 17.07 20.54 12.02
CA GLU A 461 16.47 21.69 12.72
C GLU A 461 15.84 21.37 14.08
N SER A 462 14.84 20.49 14.12
CA SER A 462 14.14 20.06 15.34
C SER A 462 13.36 18.77 15.07
N ALA A 463 12.87 18.12 16.13
CA ALA A 463 11.95 16.99 16.00
C ALA A 463 10.69 17.34 15.19
N ASN A 464 10.05 18.48 15.50
CA ASN A 464 8.83 18.92 14.81
C ASN A 464 9.10 19.23 13.33
N ALA A 465 10.19 19.94 13.01
CA ALA A 465 10.56 20.21 11.63
C ALA A 465 10.88 18.93 10.85
N SER A 466 11.59 17.98 11.49
CA SER A 466 11.91 16.69 10.88
C SER A 466 10.65 15.88 10.56
N GLU A 467 9.69 15.81 11.50
CA GLU A 467 8.41 15.14 11.25
C GLU A 467 7.63 15.81 10.12
N ALA A 468 7.51 17.14 10.15
CA ALA A 468 6.75 17.90 9.17
C ALA A 468 7.30 17.74 7.74
N VAL A 469 8.62 17.73 7.57
CA VAL A 469 9.25 17.48 6.27
C VAL A 469 9.08 16.03 5.81
N LEU A 470 9.16 15.06 6.72
CA LEU A 470 8.93 13.65 6.40
C LEU A 470 7.46 13.39 6.05
N ASP A 471 6.54 14.15 6.63
CA ASP A 471 5.13 14.10 6.27
C ASP A 471 4.89 14.55 4.83
N ASP A 472 5.43 15.72 4.44
CA ASP A 472 5.41 16.21 3.06
C ASP A 472 6.04 15.17 2.10
N TYR A 473 7.14 14.54 2.51
CA TYR A 473 7.81 13.50 1.71
C TYR A 473 6.96 12.24 1.52
N ARG A 474 6.32 11.74 2.58
CA ARG A 474 5.38 10.61 2.49
C ARG A 474 4.19 10.94 1.61
N GLU A 475 3.65 12.15 1.74
CA GLU A 475 2.54 12.63 0.91
C GLU A 475 2.89 12.59 -0.57
N LEU A 476 4.03 13.17 -0.98
CA LEU A 476 4.43 13.15 -2.38
C LEU A 476 4.56 11.72 -2.93
N ILE A 477 5.17 10.83 -2.16
CA ILE A 477 5.36 9.43 -2.57
C ILE A 477 3.99 8.74 -2.72
N CYS A 478 3.08 8.89 -1.76
CA CYS A 478 1.74 8.30 -1.84
C CYS A 478 0.94 8.88 -3.01
N ASN A 479 1.03 10.19 -3.27
CA ASN A 479 0.39 10.85 -4.41
C ASN A 479 0.93 10.29 -5.74
N LEU A 480 2.25 10.14 -5.86
CA LEU A 480 2.87 9.55 -7.04
C LEU A 480 2.50 8.07 -7.22
N MET A 481 2.40 7.28 -6.14
CA MET A 481 1.85 5.92 -6.19
C MET A 481 0.43 5.94 -6.74
N THR A 482 -0.45 6.80 -6.23
CA THR A 482 -1.84 6.87 -6.70
C THR A 482 -1.94 7.31 -8.16
N GLN A 483 -1.23 8.36 -8.58
CA GLN A 483 -1.38 8.92 -9.92
C GLN A 483 -0.59 8.15 -10.98
N ASN A 484 0.68 7.80 -10.72
CA ASN A 484 1.58 7.25 -11.73
C ASN A 484 1.52 5.73 -11.84
N TYR A 485 1.08 5.02 -10.80
CA TYR A 485 0.86 3.59 -10.85
C TYR A 485 -0.60 3.25 -11.13
N PHE A 486 -1.50 3.45 -10.16
CA PHE A 486 -2.90 3.05 -10.30
C PHE A 486 -3.68 3.92 -11.31
N GLY A 487 -3.51 5.24 -11.25
CA GLY A 487 -4.16 6.17 -12.18
C GLY A 487 -3.71 5.94 -13.62
N TYR A 488 -2.39 5.82 -13.84
CA TYR A 488 -1.89 5.59 -15.19
C TYR A 488 -2.21 4.19 -15.73
N PHE A 489 -2.28 3.17 -14.86
CA PHE A 489 -2.83 1.87 -15.23
C PHE A 489 -4.26 1.97 -15.74
N GLN A 490 -5.13 2.72 -15.06
CA GLN A 490 -6.49 3.00 -15.53
C GLN A 490 -6.49 3.70 -16.89
N GLU A 491 -5.68 4.75 -17.06
CA GLU A 491 -5.58 5.46 -18.33
C GLU A 491 -5.15 4.55 -19.49
N LEU A 492 -4.17 3.66 -19.27
CA LEU A 492 -3.71 2.72 -20.29
C LEU A 492 -4.80 1.68 -20.62
N CYS A 493 -5.47 1.15 -19.61
CA CYS A 493 -6.61 0.24 -19.81
C CYS A 493 -7.73 0.91 -20.61
N HIS A 494 -8.10 2.15 -20.27
CA HIS A 494 -9.14 2.91 -20.98
C HIS A 494 -8.77 3.18 -22.43
N LYS A 495 -7.50 3.52 -22.72
CA LYS A 495 -7.00 3.67 -24.10
C LYS A 495 -7.16 2.39 -24.92
N ASP A 496 -7.08 1.24 -24.27
CA ASP A 496 -7.29 -0.06 -24.89
C ASP A 496 -8.74 -0.56 -24.78
N GLY A 497 -9.68 0.26 -24.29
CA GLY A 497 -11.11 -0.07 -24.19
C GLY A 497 -11.44 -1.06 -23.06
N LEU A 498 -10.58 -1.16 -22.06
CA LEU A 498 -10.69 -2.06 -20.91
C LEU A 498 -11.10 -1.27 -19.66
N LYS A 499 -11.72 -1.96 -18.70
CA LYS A 499 -11.98 -1.46 -17.35
C LYS A 499 -11.01 -2.07 -16.35
N THR A 500 -10.79 -1.39 -15.23
CA THR A 500 -9.90 -1.86 -14.17
C THR A 500 -10.64 -2.49 -12.99
N TYR A 501 -10.15 -3.63 -12.55
CA TYR A 501 -10.28 -4.09 -11.17
C TYR A 501 -9.03 -3.68 -10.41
N ILE A 502 -9.19 -3.07 -9.24
CA ILE A 502 -8.06 -2.69 -8.38
C ILE A 502 -8.42 -3.01 -6.95
N GLU A 503 -7.56 -3.75 -6.27
CA GLU A 503 -7.59 -3.86 -4.82
C GLU A 503 -6.84 -2.69 -4.18
N PRO A 504 -7.54 -1.74 -3.52
CA PRO A 504 -6.97 -0.44 -3.20
C PRO A 504 -6.21 -0.44 -1.86
N TYR A 505 -5.66 -1.59 -1.45
CA TYR A 505 -4.98 -1.75 -0.16
C TYR A 505 -3.75 -2.63 -0.32
N GLY A 506 -2.94 -2.70 0.74
CA GLY A 506 -1.78 -3.58 0.77
C GLY A 506 -0.60 -3.00 1.52
N PHE A 507 0.55 -3.64 1.38
CA PHE A 507 1.79 -3.37 2.06
C PHE A 507 2.70 -2.43 1.26
N GLY A 508 2.30 -1.17 1.13
CA GLY A 508 3.07 -0.09 0.49
C GLY A 508 2.68 1.30 1.02
N PRO A 509 3.36 2.37 0.58
CA PRO A 509 3.01 3.75 0.91
C PRO A 509 1.78 4.18 0.09
N LEU A 510 0.60 3.79 0.55
CA LEU A 510 -0.66 3.86 -0.19
C LEU A 510 -1.72 4.63 0.61
N ASN A 511 -2.43 5.54 -0.07
CA ASN A 511 -3.67 6.14 0.42
C ASN A 511 -4.86 5.35 -0.12
N ASN A 512 -5.40 4.44 0.69
CA ASN A 512 -6.28 3.39 0.19
C ASN A 512 -7.53 3.94 -0.51
N LEU A 513 -8.20 4.94 0.09
CA LEU A 513 -9.41 5.51 -0.50
C LEU A 513 -9.13 6.21 -1.83
N GLU A 514 -8.02 6.92 -1.94
CA GLU A 514 -7.66 7.64 -3.17
C GLU A 514 -7.32 6.67 -4.31
N ILE A 515 -6.67 5.54 -4.01
CA ILE A 515 -6.44 4.47 -4.99
C ILE A 515 -7.76 3.89 -5.49
N GLY A 516 -8.73 3.69 -4.59
CA GLY A 516 -10.06 3.22 -4.96
C GLY A 516 -10.78 4.14 -5.97
N SER A 517 -10.43 5.43 -6.03
CA SER A 517 -10.95 6.35 -7.07
C SER A 517 -10.49 5.97 -8.49
N LYS A 518 -9.28 5.38 -8.60
CA LYS A 518 -8.62 4.96 -9.85
C LYS A 518 -9.08 3.59 -10.34
N ALA A 519 -9.91 2.90 -9.57
CA ALA A 519 -10.58 1.68 -9.98
C ALA A 519 -11.85 2.01 -10.76
N ASP A 520 -12.12 1.32 -11.87
CA ASP A 520 -13.50 1.29 -12.41
C ASP A 520 -14.39 0.42 -11.51
N ILE A 521 -13.83 -0.67 -10.99
CA ILE A 521 -14.47 -1.56 -10.03
C ILE A 521 -13.49 -1.77 -8.85
N PRO A 522 -13.67 -1.06 -7.72
CA PRO A 522 -12.87 -1.31 -6.52
C PRO A 522 -13.16 -2.72 -5.99
N MET A 523 -12.10 -3.42 -5.60
CA MET A 523 -12.16 -4.81 -5.15
C MET A 523 -11.56 -4.95 -3.74
N GLY A 524 -12.27 -5.62 -2.85
CA GLY A 524 -11.77 -6.02 -1.53
C GLY A 524 -11.40 -7.49 -1.47
N GLU A 525 -11.13 -8.03 -0.28
CA GLU A 525 -10.90 -9.46 -0.09
C GLU A 525 -11.56 -9.97 1.19
N PHE A 526 -12.05 -11.21 1.17
CA PHE A 526 -12.35 -11.92 2.40
C PHE A 526 -12.08 -13.43 2.37
N TRP A 527 -11.59 -13.90 3.52
CA TRP A 527 -11.36 -15.32 3.78
C TRP A 527 -12.49 -15.91 4.62
N MET A 528 -12.77 -17.19 4.42
CA MET A 528 -13.84 -17.93 5.13
C MET A 528 -13.72 -17.91 6.66
N ASN A 529 -12.50 -17.77 7.20
CA ASN A 529 -12.21 -17.85 8.64
C ASN A 529 -11.42 -16.64 9.17
N ARG A 530 -11.46 -15.48 8.49
CA ARG A 530 -10.77 -14.25 8.94
C ARG A 530 -11.77 -13.09 9.14
N PRO A 531 -11.38 -12.03 9.86
CA PRO A 531 -12.13 -10.77 9.90
C PRO A 531 -12.31 -10.17 8.49
N LEU A 532 -13.45 -9.51 8.25
CA LEU A 532 -13.79 -8.85 6.97
C LEU A 532 -13.16 -7.45 6.85
N SER A 533 -11.89 -7.28 7.22
CA SER A 533 -11.27 -5.95 7.26
C SER A 533 -10.84 -5.44 5.88
N GLN A 534 -10.46 -6.33 4.96
CA GLN A 534 -9.87 -5.94 3.67
C GLN A 534 -10.91 -5.45 2.64
N VAL A 535 -12.21 -5.68 2.88
CA VAL A 535 -13.26 -5.10 2.03
C VAL A 535 -13.54 -3.62 2.32
N ALA A 536 -13.15 -3.11 3.50
CA ALA A 536 -13.57 -1.79 3.97
C ALA A 536 -13.06 -0.65 3.07
N SER A 537 -11.82 -0.75 2.57
CA SER A 537 -11.26 0.27 1.66
C SER A 537 -12.02 0.33 0.33
N ALA A 538 -12.31 -0.83 -0.27
CA ALA A 538 -13.08 -0.90 -1.51
C ALA A 538 -14.52 -0.41 -1.35
N ILE A 539 -15.16 -0.75 -0.22
CA ILE A 539 -16.53 -0.33 0.09
C ILE A 539 -16.62 1.19 0.26
N SER A 540 -15.81 1.75 1.18
CA SER A 540 -15.83 3.19 1.41
C SER A 540 -15.44 3.96 0.15
N ALA A 541 -14.39 3.55 -0.57
CA ALA A 541 -14.03 4.18 -1.84
C ALA A 541 -15.16 4.09 -2.88
N GLY A 542 -15.80 2.92 -3.01
CA GLY A 542 -16.91 2.72 -3.93
C GLY A 542 -18.07 3.68 -3.65
N HIS A 543 -18.47 3.80 -2.39
CA HIS A 543 -19.54 4.71 -1.99
C HIS A 543 -19.16 6.18 -2.23
N ILE A 544 -18.00 6.63 -1.73
CA ILE A 544 -17.64 8.04 -1.77
C ILE A 544 -17.30 8.57 -3.18
N TYR A 545 -16.87 7.68 -4.09
CA TYR A 545 -16.59 8.02 -5.48
C TYR A 545 -17.71 7.67 -6.46
N GLY A 546 -18.82 7.10 -5.99
CA GLY A 546 -19.98 6.77 -6.83
C GLY A 546 -19.77 5.54 -7.73
N LYS A 547 -18.94 4.58 -7.30
CA LYS A 547 -18.74 3.31 -8.00
C LYS A 547 -19.86 2.34 -7.60
N ASN A 548 -20.77 2.05 -8.53
CA ASN A 548 -21.93 1.20 -8.23
C ASN A 548 -21.57 -0.27 -7.95
N VAL A 549 -20.50 -0.77 -8.57
CA VAL A 549 -20.05 -2.15 -8.39
C VAL A 549 -18.83 -2.16 -7.47
N ILE A 550 -18.94 -2.92 -6.38
CA ILE A 550 -17.90 -3.11 -5.37
C ILE A 550 -17.68 -4.61 -5.25
N SER A 551 -16.53 -5.05 -5.74
CA SER A 551 -16.20 -6.47 -5.84
C SER A 551 -15.42 -6.95 -4.62
N ALA A 552 -15.27 -8.26 -4.48
CA ALA A 552 -14.28 -8.82 -3.58
C ALA A 552 -13.73 -10.15 -4.08
N GLU A 553 -12.41 -10.35 -3.91
CA GLU A 553 -11.82 -11.68 -3.82
C GLU A 553 -12.52 -12.44 -2.69
N SER A 554 -13.24 -13.51 -3.05
CA SER A 554 -14.27 -14.09 -2.20
C SER A 554 -13.98 -15.53 -1.83
N PHE A 555 -14.16 -15.85 -0.55
CA PHE A 555 -14.11 -17.21 0.00
C PHE A 555 -12.73 -17.86 0.01
N THR A 556 -11.66 -17.08 0.02
CA THR A 556 -10.29 -17.57 0.17
C THR A 556 -10.19 -18.43 1.43
N SER A 557 -9.55 -19.59 1.32
CA SER A 557 -9.48 -20.54 2.42
C SER A 557 -8.14 -21.24 2.52
N GLU A 558 -7.78 -21.58 3.75
CA GLU A 558 -6.64 -22.42 4.06
C GLU A 558 -7.00 -23.91 3.93
N ALA A 559 -5.97 -24.77 3.97
CA ALA A 559 -6.05 -26.18 3.61
C ALA A 559 -7.03 -27.03 4.45
N GLN A 560 -7.34 -26.61 5.67
CA GLN A 560 -8.28 -27.29 6.58
C GLN A 560 -9.70 -27.40 6.02
N LEU A 561 -10.07 -26.50 5.09
CA LEU A 561 -11.38 -26.49 4.42
C LEU A 561 -11.36 -27.17 3.03
N ASN A 562 -10.20 -27.60 2.52
CA ASN A 562 -10.13 -28.23 1.20
C ASN A 562 -11.04 -29.46 1.14
N TRP A 563 -11.85 -29.53 0.08
CA TRP A 563 -12.89 -30.56 -0.17
C TRP A 563 -14.03 -30.64 0.85
N LYS A 564 -14.10 -29.72 1.82
CA LYS A 564 -15.22 -29.61 2.78
C LYS A 564 -16.18 -28.48 2.46
N VAL A 565 -15.81 -27.60 1.54
CA VAL A 565 -16.62 -26.43 1.16
C VAL A 565 -17.81 -26.85 0.30
N HIS A 566 -18.99 -26.34 0.65
CA HIS A 566 -20.23 -26.47 -0.12
C HIS A 566 -21.07 -25.20 0.04
N PRO A 567 -22.08 -24.95 -0.83
CA PRO A 567 -22.85 -23.70 -0.82
C PRO A 567 -23.42 -23.26 0.53
N ALA A 568 -23.92 -24.20 1.35
CA ALA A 568 -24.45 -23.85 2.66
C ALA A 568 -23.38 -23.33 3.64
N LEU A 569 -22.12 -23.80 3.53
CA LEU A 569 -21.02 -23.24 4.30
C LEU A 569 -20.63 -21.84 3.80
N LEU A 570 -20.59 -21.66 2.47
CA LEU A 570 -20.24 -20.38 1.82
C LEU A 570 -21.24 -19.27 2.14
N LYS A 571 -22.53 -19.60 2.25
CA LYS A 571 -23.62 -18.64 2.50
C LYS A 571 -23.33 -17.75 3.71
N LYS A 572 -22.88 -18.30 4.84
CA LYS A 572 -22.64 -17.51 6.06
C LYS A 572 -21.59 -16.42 5.85
N SER A 573 -20.48 -16.75 5.19
CA SER A 573 -19.42 -15.78 4.93
C SER A 573 -19.82 -14.77 3.86
N GLY A 574 -20.53 -15.22 2.82
CA GLY A 574 -21.03 -14.36 1.75
C GLY A 574 -22.05 -13.34 2.24
N ASP A 575 -23.03 -13.76 3.06
CA ASP A 575 -24.04 -12.86 3.63
C ASP A 575 -23.41 -11.80 4.53
N ARG A 576 -22.37 -12.15 5.29
CA ARG A 576 -21.63 -11.19 6.11
C ARG A 576 -20.88 -10.17 5.25
N ALA A 577 -20.30 -10.61 4.13
CA ALA A 577 -19.62 -9.72 3.18
C ALA A 577 -20.62 -8.75 2.51
N TRP A 578 -21.79 -9.25 2.09
CA TRP A 578 -22.88 -8.41 1.60
C TRP A 578 -23.38 -7.41 2.65
N ALA A 579 -23.53 -7.85 3.91
CA ALA A 579 -24.00 -6.98 4.98
C ALA A 579 -23.05 -5.82 5.29
N VAL A 580 -21.75 -5.96 5.01
CA VAL A 580 -20.79 -4.86 5.18
C VAL A 580 -20.68 -3.95 3.96
N GLY A 581 -21.05 -4.41 2.75
CA GLY A 581 -21.24 -3.51 1.61
C GLY A 581 -20.70 -3.98 0.24
N ILE A 582 -20.10 -5.17 0.11
CA ILE A 582 -19.75 -5.66 -1.24
C ILE A 582 -21.04 -6.03 -2.00
N ASN A 583 -21.00 -5.97 -3.33
CA ASN A 583 -22.15 -6.32 -4.17
C ASN A 583 -21.82 -7.10 -5.45
N GLU A 584 -20.55 -7.49 -5.64
CA GLU A 584 -20.10 -8.47 -6.62
C GLU A 584 -19.16 -9.48 -5.94
N PHE A 585 -19.37 -10.78 -6.21
CA PHE A 585 -18.43 -11.81 -5.78
C PHE A 585 -17.48 -12.17 -6.93
N MET A 586 -16.18 -12.12 -6.66
CA MET A 586 -15.11 -12.67 -7.49
C MET A 586 -14.51 -13.86 -6.74
N PHE A 587 -14.92 -15.08 -7.07
CA PHE A 587 -14.52 -16.25 -6.30
C PHE A 587 -13.01 -16.48 -6.33
N HIS A 588 -12.44 -16.66 -5.14
CA HIS A 588 -11.17 -17.33 -4.93
C HIS A 588 -11.46 -18.79 -4.49
N ARG A 589 -11.40 -19.77 -5.39
CA ARG A 589 -10.97 -19.66 -6.78
C ARG A 589 -11.44 -20.82 -7.67
N PHE A 590 -11.43 -20.61 -8.98
CA PHE A 590 -11.48 -21.67 -9.99
C PHE A 590 -10.05 -22.01 -10.43
N ALA A 591 -9.60 -23.26 -10.34
CA ALA A 591 -8.31 -23.68 -10.91
C ALA A 591 -8.56 -24.32 -12.27
N HIS A 592 -7.82 -23.87 -13.27
CA HIS A 592 -7.94 -24.41 -14.62
C HIS A 592 -7.59 -25.89 -14.67
N GLN A 593 -8.48 -26.70 -15.25
CA GLN A 593 -8.35 -28.15 -15.34
C GLN A 593 -7.74 -28.56 -16.68
N ALA A 594 -6.43 -28.35 -16.82
CA ALA A 594 -5.70 -28.62 -18.07
C ALA A 594 -5.79 -30.09 -18.52
N ASN A 595 -5.90 -31.04 -17.59
CA ASN A 595 -6.23 -32.44 -17.88
C ASN A 595 -7.69 -32.71 -17.48
N PRO A 596 -8.63 -32.76 -18.45
CA PRO A 596 -10.04 -32.91 -18.13
C PRO A 596 -10.43 -34.33 -17.66
N ASN A 597 -9.51 -35.28 -17.66
CA ASN A 597 -9.75 -36.68 -17.32
C ASN A 597 -9.44 -37.04 -15.86
N VAL A 598 -9.06 -36.06 -15.03
CA VAL A 598 -8.70 -36.27 -13.62
C VAL A 598 -9.65 -35.50 -12.71
N LEU A 599 -10.19 -36.18 -11.71
CA LEU A 599 -11.01 -35.59 -10.65
C LEU A 599 -10.42 -35.91 -9.26
N PRO A 600 -10.48 -34.97 -8.30
CA PRO A 600 -11.07 -33.65 -8.46
C PRO A 600 -10.10 -32.62 -9.11
N GLY A 601 -8.93 -33.08 -9.55
CA GLY A 601 -8.09 -32.37 -10.51
C GLY A 601 -7.12 -31.36 -9.92
N MET A 602 -6.77 -30.34 -10.71
CA MET A 602 -5.78 -29.31 -10.38
C MET A 602 -6.26 -28.40 -9.24
N THR A 603 -5.33 -28.01 -8.37
CA THR A 603 -5.56 -27.00 -7.34
C THR A 603 -4.50 -25.90 -7.33
N MET A 604 -4.81 -24.79 -6.68
CA MET A 604 -3.84 -23.74 -6.33
C MET A 604 -3.04 -24.14 -5.08
N ASN A 605 -2.24 -25.20 -5.20
CA ASN A 605 -1.52 -25.81 -4.08
C ASN A 605 -2.49 -26.05 -2.89
N ARG A 606 -2.20 -25.45 -1.74
CA ARG A 606 -2.97 -25.58 -0.50
C ARG A 606 -4.17 -24.64 -0.38
N TRP A 607 -4.29 -23.65 -1.27
CA TRP A 607 -5.28 -22.57 -1.14
C TRP A 607 -6.61 -22.95 -1.81
N GLY A 608 -7.69 -22.73 -1.07
CA GLY A 608 -9.07 -22.81 -1.53
C GLY A 608 -9.73 -21.43 -1.55
N SER A 609 -11.06 -21.34 -1.67
CA SER A 609 -11.99 -22.45 -1.80
C SER A 609 -11.91 -23.12 -3.17
N HIS A 610 -12.16 -24.42 -3.25
CA HIS A 610 -12.23 -25.13 -4.54
C HIS A 610 -13.63 -24.91 -5.13
N ILE A 611 -13.78 -23.89 -5.97
CA ILE A 611 -15.03 -23.51 -6.64
C ILE A 611 -14.79 -23.67 -8.14
N ASP A 612 -14.68 -24.92 -8.56
CA ASP A 612 -14.37 -25.35 -9.93
C ASP A 612 -15.32 -26.46 -10.38
N ARG A 613 -15.39 -26.70 -11.70
CA ARG A 613 -16.35 -27.64 -12.31
C ARG A 613 -16.22 -29.09 -11.85
N THR A 614 -15.15 -29.43 -11.12
CA THR A 614 -14.89 -30.77 -10.60
C THR A 614 -15.56 -31.01 -9.25
N GLN A 615 -16.15 -29.98 -8.64
CA GLN A 615 -16.94 -30.12 -7.43
C GLN A 615 -18.18 -31.00 -7.65
N THR A 616 -18.44 -31.90 -6.70
CA THR A 616 -19.60 -32.82 -6.72
C THR A 616 -20.96 -32.09 -6.76
N TRP A 617 -20.98 -30.82 -6.34
CA TRP A 617 -22.18 -30.01 -6.23
C TRP A 617 -22.36 -28.99 -7.38
N TRP A 618 -21.45 -28.92 -8.37
CA TRP A 618 -21.37 -27.83 -9.35
C TRP A 618 -22.68 -27.54 -10.08
N LEU A 619 -23.25 -28.53 -10.77
CA LEU A 619 -24.47 -28.37 -11.58
C LEU A 619 -25.79 -28.54 -10.77
N ASN A 620 -25.72 -28.87 -9.48
CA ASN A 620 -26.91 -29.01 -8.63
C ASN A 620 -27.03 -27.83 -7.64
N ALA A 621 -26.58 -27.99 -6.39
CA ALA A 621 -26.59 -26.95 -5.38
C ALA A 621 -25.76 -25.73 -5.78
N GLY A 622 -24.71 -25.90 -6.61
CA GLY A 622 -23.90 -24.81 -7.17
C GLY A 622 -24.73 -23.90 -8.06
N ALA A 623 -25.40 -24.44 -9.08
CA ALA A 623 -26.27 -23.65 -9.96
C ALA A 623 -27.37 -22.89 -9.20
N ALA A 624 -28.00 -23.54 -8.21
CA ALA A 624 -28.98 -22.89 -7.34
C ALA A 624 -28.36 -21.75 -6.51
N TRP A 625 -27.15 -21.95 -6.00
CA TRP A 625 -26.41 -20.95 -5.24
C TRP A 625 -25.95 -19.78 -6.13
N PHE A 626 -25.40 -20.01 -7.31
CA PHE A 626 -25.01 -18.94 -8.24
C PHE A 626 -26.21 -18.08 -8.65
N LYS A 627 -27.40 -18.69 -8.81
CA LYS A 627 -28.65 -17.94 -8.98
C LYS A 627 -28.97 -17.09 -7.76
N TYR A 628 -28.86 -17.63 -6.54
CA TYR A 628 -29.03 -16.87 -5.30
C TYR A 628 -28.08 -15.65 -5.23
N LEU A 629 -26.81 -15.83 -5.57
CA LEU A 629 -25.82 -14.74 -5.61
C LEU A 629 -26.20 -13.66 -6.63
N SER A 630 -26.67 -14.08 -7.81
CA SER A 630 -27.08 -13.15 -8.86
C SER A 630 -28.27 -12.28 -8.42
N ARG A 631 -29.20 -12.85 -7.67
CA ARG A 631 -30.36 -12.12 -7.13
C ARG A 631 -29.96 -11.11 -6.07
N GLY A 632 -29.05 -11.50 -5.18
CA GLY A 632 -28.53 -10.59 -4.16
C GLY A 632 -27.75 -9.43 -4.78
N ALA A 633 -26.87 -9.71 -5.75
CA ALA A 633 -26.14 -8.67 -6.48
C ALA A 633 -27.07 -7.67 -7.19
N TYR A 634 -28.17 -8.13 -7.81
CA TYR A 634 -29.17 -7.24 -8.40
C TYR A 634 -29.75 -6.25 -7.39
N LEU A 635 -30.15 -6.72 -6.20
CA LEU A 635 -30.70 -5.85 -5.16
C LEU A 635 -29.63 -4.92 -4.57
N LEU A 636 -28.43 -5.43 -4.30
CA LEU A 636 -27.36 -4.68 -3.65
C LEU A 636 -26.65 -3.67 -4.56
N GLN A 637 -26.89 -3.76 -5.88
CA GLN A 637 -26.44 -2.78 -6.88
C GLN A 637 -27.57 -1.82 -7.32
N SER A 638 -28.76 -1.91 -6.71
CA SER A 638 -29.90 -1.04 -7.00
C SER A 638 -29.95 0.13 -6.02
N GLY A 639 -30.12 1.36 -6.51
CA GLY A 639 -30.22 2.56 -5.69
C GLY A 639 -28.86 3.07 -5.19
N VAL A 640 -28.80 3.59 -3.97
CA VAL A 640 -27.58 4.12 -3.34
C VAL A 640 -27.40 3.54 -1.93
N PRO A 641 -26.15 3.39 -1.46
CA PRO A 641 -25.88 2.90 -0.11
C PRO A 641 -26.41 3.87 0.95
N VAL A 642 -26.72 3.32 2.14
CA VAL A 642 -27.21 4.09 3.29
C VAL A 642 -26.28 3.93 4.48
N SER A 643 -25.58 5.02 4.80
CA SER A 643 -24.62 5.15 5.91
C SER A 643 -24.97 6.37 6.76
N ASP A 644 -24.91 6.26 8.08
CA ASP A 644 -25.28 7.35 8.98
C ASP A 644 -24.13 8.35 9.18
N LEU A 645 -22.91 7.84 9.31
CA LEU A 645 -21.71 8.63 9.60
C LEU A 645 -20.77 8.66 8.40
N LEU A 646 -20.13 9.80 8.20
CA LEU A 646 -18.98 9.95 7.32
C LEU A 646 -17.74 10.17 8.18
N VAL A 647 -16.70 9.36 8.02
CA VAL A 647 -15.54 9.33 8.92
C VAL A 647 -14.32 9.81 8.16
N PHE A 648 -13.83 11.01 8.48
CA PHE A 648 -12.63 11.57 7.88
C PHE A 648 -11.39 10.88 8.43
N VAL A 649 -10.63 10.23 7.55
CA VAL A 649 -9.45 9.41 7.90
C VAL A 649 -8.20 10.23 8.25
N GLY A 650 -8.27 11.56 8.12
CA GLY A 650 -7.13 12.46 8.32
C GLY A 650 -6.46 12.90 7.01
N ASP A 651 -5.59 13.90 7.12
CA ASP A 651 -4.83 14.46 5.98
C ASP A 651 -3.50 13.74 5.71
N GLY A 652 -3.10 12.84 6.61
CA GLY A 652 -1.77 12.22 6.58
C GLY A 652 -1.62 11.07 5.64
N SER A 653 -0.36 10.76 5.33
CA SER A 653 0.02 9.71 4.39
C SER A 653 1.11 8.80 4.97
N PRO A 654 1.07 7.48 4.72
CA PRO A 654 -0.04 6.74 4.10
C PRO A 654 -1.28 6.68 5.02
N ASN A 655 -2.46 6.51 4.44
CA ASN A 655 -3.70 6.33 5.20
C ASN A 655 -4.54 5.13 4.73
N GLY A 656 -5.27 4.57 5.71
CA GLY A 656 -6.22 3.48 5.55
C GLY A 656 -7.64 3.92 5.89
N VAL A 657 -8.49 2.93 6.18
CA VAL A 657 -9.86 3.15 6.65
C VAL A 657 -9.94 2.85 8.14
N VAL A 658 -10.74 3.65 8.84
CA VAL A 658 -11.06 3.42 10.25
C VAL A 658 -11.97 2.19 10.38
N ARG A 659 -11.66 1.30 11.31
CA ARG A 659 -12.48 0.10 11.54
C ARG A 659 -13.46 0.33 12.67
N ARG A 660 -14.57 -0.42 12.63
CA ARG A 660 -15.63 -0.32 13.66
C ARG A 660 -15.11 -0.54 15.09
N ASN A 661 -14.11 -1.40 15.26
CA ASN A 661 -13.52 -1.72 16.56
C ASN A 661 -12.46 -0.70 17.03
N GLU A 662 -12.20 0.36 16.27
CA GLU A 662 -11.29 1.46 16.61
C GLU A 662 -12.06 2.68 17.17
N PHE A 663 -13.39 2.64 17.20
CA PHE A 663 -14.20 3.70 17.81
C PHE A 663 -14.22 3.57 19.34
N GLU A 664 -13.85 4.65 20.03
CA GLU A 664 -13.99 4.77 21.47
C GLU A 664 -14.88 5.97 21.88
N PRO A 665 -16.03 5.74 22.54
CA PRO A 665 -16.69 4.45 22.78
C PRO A 665 -17.20 3.82 21.47
N ASN A 666 -17.51 2.53 21.52
CA ASN A 666 -18.04 1.79 20.37
C ASN A 666 -19.28 2.47 19.77
N ILE A 667 -19.30 2.62 18.45
CA ILE A 667 -20.50 3.05 17.72
C ILE A 667 -21.62 1.99 17.81
N PRO A 668 -22.90 2.38 17.90
CA PRO A 668 -24.01 1.43 17.96
C PRO A 668 -24.03 0.47 16.77
N LYS A 669 -24.47 -0.78 17.03
CA LYS A 669 -24.43 -1.86 16.02
C LYS A 669 -25.24 -1.55 14.75
N GLY A 670 -26.31 -0.75 14.86
CA GLY A 670 -27.17 -0.38 13.74
C GLY A 670 -26.73 0.87 12.98
N THR A 671 -25.63 1.50 13.38
CA THR A 671 -25.09 2.71 12.75
C THR A 671 -24.07 2.32 11.70
N ASN A 672 -24.35 2.61 10.43
CA ASN A 672 -23.42 2.40 9.33
C ASN A 672 -22.52 3.63 9.13
N PHE A 673 -21.34 3.42 8.57
CA PHE A 673 -20.43 4.52 8.27
C PHE A 673 -19.61 4.21 7.01
N ASP A 674 -19.21 5.27 6.32
CA ASP A 674 -18.16 5.23 5.30
C ASP A 674 -16.99 6.09 5.74
N CYS A 675 -15.78 5.69 5.35
CA CYS A 675 -14.60 6.54 5.48
C CYS A 675 -14.48 7.51 4.30
N VAL A 676 -13.94 8.70 4.53
CA VAL A 676 -13.74 9.74 3.51
C VAL A 676 -12.33 10.33 3.62
N ASN A 677 -11.73 10.63 2.47
CA ASN A 677 -10.46 11.34 2.37
C ASN A 677 -10.69 12.84 2.09
N ALA A 678 -9.60 13.62 2.08
CA ALA A 678 -9.67 15.08 1.86
C ALA A 678 -10.23 15.44 0.48
N ASP A 679 -9.88 14.69 -0.57
CA ASP A 679 -10.35 14.93 -1.94
C ASP A 679 -11.89 14.96 -2.01
N VAL A 680 -12.56 13.90 -1.56
CA VAL A 680 -14.03 13.84 -1.58
C VAL A 680 -14.64 14.90 -0.66
N LEU A 681 -14.08 15.09 0.53
CA LEU A 681 -14.59 16.04 1.51
C LEU A 681 -14.61 17.47 0.96
N ILE A 682 -13.55 17.86 0.25
CA ILE A 682 -13.36 19.18 -0.34
C ILE A 682 -14.13 19.32 -1.66
N ASN A 683 -14.01 18.34 -2.55
CA ASN A 683 -14.38 18.51 -3.96
C ASN A 683 -15.74 17.92 -4.34
N ARG A 684 -16.28 16.96 -3.57
CA ARG A 684 -17.50 16.23 -3.97
C ARG A 684 -18.70 16.48 -3.07
N ILE A 685 -18.47 16.63 -1.77
CA ILE A 685 -19.56 16.71 -0.80
C ILE A 685 -20.27 18.06 -0.88
N LYS A 686 -21.59 18.05 -0.74
CA LYS A 686 -22.41 19.25 -0.51
C LYS A 686 -23.05 19.18 0.87
N ALA A 687 -23.36 20.35 1.43
CA ALA A 687 -24.17 20.45 2.63
C ALA A 687 -25.59 20.84 2.22
N GLU A 688 -26.57 19.99 2.51
CA GLU A 688 -27.99 20.21 2.20
C GLU A 688 -28.84 19.76 3.39
N ASN A 689 -29.71 20.63 3.88
CA ASN A 689 -30.65 20.31 4.98
C ASN A 689 -29.98 19.70 6.23
N GLY A 690 -28.76 20.14 6.57
CA GLY A 690 -28.00 19.62 7.72
C GLY A 690 -27.28 18.30 7.47
N GLU A 691 -27.31 17.77 6.26
CA GLU A 691 -26.64 16.52 5.86
C GLU A 691 -25.52 16.77 4.85
N LEU A 692 -24.56 15.84 4.81
CA LEU A 692 -23.51 15.76 3.81
C LEU A 692 -24.01 14.88 2.66
N VAL A 693 -24.02 15.41 1.44
CA VAL A 693 -24.63 14.78 0.27
C VAL A 693 -23.59 14.59 -0.83
N LEU A 694 -23.45 13.36 -1.32
CA LEU A 694 -22.65 13.06 -2.50
C LEU A 694 -23.44 13.30 -3.79
N PRO A 695 -22.79 13.54 -4.94
CA PRO A 695 -23.45 13.75 -6.23
C PRO A 695 -24.44 12.64 -6.62
N GLU A 696 -24.16 11.41 -6.20
CA GLU A 696 -24.97 10.22 -6.47
C GLU A 696 -26.24 10.16 -5.60
N GLY A 697 -26.33 10.96 -4.54
CA GLY A 697 -27.49 11.02 -3.64
C GLY A 697 -27.31 10.30 -2.31
N THR A 698 -26.16 9.64 -2.06
CA THR A 698 -25.82 9.13 -0.73
C THR A 698 -25.72 10.29 0.26
N ARG A 699 -26.32 10.12 1.44
CA ARG A 699 -26.49 11.13 2.48
C ARG A 699 -25.91 10.66 3.79
N TYR A 700 -25.16 11.53 4.46
CA TYR A 700 -24.60 11.30 5.78
C TYR A 700 -25.05 12.39 6.73
N LYS A 701 -25.34 12.00 7.96
CA LYS A 701 -25.92 12.91 8.95
C LYS A 701 -24.88 13.59 9.84
N ALA A 702 -23.64 13.09 9.86
CA ALA A 702 -22.56 13.65 10.65
C ALA A 702 -21.20 13.36 10.03
N LEU A 703 -20.27 14.29 10.22
CA LEU A 703 -18.84 14.11 9.93
C LEU A 703 -18.11 13.78 11.23
N VAL A 704 -17.45 12.64 11.28
CA VAL A 704 -16.57 12.22 12.38
C VAL A 704 -15.13 12.46 11.98
N LEU A 705 -14.33 13.06 12.86
CA LEU A 705 -12.90 13.25 12.66
C LEU A 705 -12.17 12.20 13.51
N SER A 706 -11.56 11.19 12.87
CA SER A 706 -10.84 10.11 13.59
C SER A 706 -9.39 10.47 13.90
N SER A 707 -8.72 11.17 12.97
CA SER A 707 -7.37 11.70 13.13
C SER A 707 -7.39 13.20 12.81
N SER A 708 -7.26 14.03 13.85
CA SER A 708 -7.46 15.47 13.72
C SER A 708 -6.42 16.35 14.40
N ASP A 709 -5.35 15.80 15.00
CA ASP A 709 -4.38 16.63 15.73
C ASP A 709 -3.63 17.61 14.81
N GLN A 710 -3.32 17.18 13.59
CA GLN A 710 -2.76 18.01 12.53
C GLN A 710 -3.68 17.98 11.30
N MET A 711 -3.91 19.14 10.69
CA MET A 711 -4.76 19.25 9.50
C MET A 711 -4.17 20.21 8.47
N LYS A 712 -4.44 19.94 7.21
CA LYS A 712 -4.13 20.85 6.11
C LYS A 712 -5.03 22.07 6.17
N PHE A 713 -4.49 23.20 5.72
CA PHE A 713 -5.22 24.46 5.67
C PHE A 713 -6.50 24.35 4.82
N SER A 714 -6.44 23.66 3.68
CA SER A 714 -7.58 23.40 2.79
C SER A 714 -8.69 22.60 3.48
N THR A 715 -8.32 21.58 4.26
CA THR A 715 -9.25 20.74 5.01
C THR A 715 -9.93 21.54 6.12
N VAL A 716 -9.18 22.32 6.91
CA VAL A 716 -9.78 23.18 7.95
C VAL A 716 -10.71 24.23 7.35
N LYS A 717 -10.32 24.85 6.23
CA LYS A 717 -11.19 25.77 5.50
C LYS A 717 -12.50 25.09 5.09
N ARG A 718 -12.41 23.85 4.60
CA ARG A 718 -13.58 23.07 4.22
C ARG A 718 -14.46 22.73 5.42
N LEU A 719 -13.88 22.32 6.55
CA LEU A 719 -14.61 22.06 7.78
C LEU A 719 -15.32 23.33 8.28
N HIS A 720 -14.68 24.49 8.16
CA HIS A 720 -15.27 25.79 8.50
C HIS A 720 -16.52 26.07 7.68
N GLU A 721 -16.46 25.87 6.36
CA GLU A 721 -17.63 26.03 5.47
C GLU A 721 -18.79 25.09 5.85
N LEU A 722 -18.49 23.82 6.15
CA LEU A 722 -19.50 22.83 6.55
C LEU A 722 -20.13 23.19 7.90
N ALA A 723 -19.32 23.64 8.86
CA ALA A 723 -19.79 24.08 10.16
C ALA A 723 -20.73 25.30 10.06
N GLN A 724 -20.43 26.28 9.19
CA GLN A 724 -21.33 27.43 8.97
C GLN A 724 -22.68 27.01 8.38
N LYS A 725 -22.72 25.92 7.63
CA LYS A 725 -23.95 25.36 7.04
C LYS A 725 -24.71 24.43 8.00
N GLY A 726 -24.29 24.36 9.26
CA GLY A 726 -24.99 23.61 10.31
C GLY A 726 -24.77 22.10 10.26
N ILE A 727 -23.74 21.61 9.55
CA ILE A 727 -23.38 20.20 9.59
C ILE A 727 -22.93 19.80 11.00
N LEU A 728 -23.35 18.62 11.46
CA LEU A 728 -22.85 18.03 12.70
C LEU A 728 -21.42 17.51 12.49
N ILE A 729 -20.47 18.10 13.22
CA ILE A 729 -19.07 17.67 13.26
C ILE A 729 -18.77 17.06 14.64
N ILE A 730 -18.14 15.90 14.67
CA ILE A 730 -17.80 15.16 15.89
C ILE A 730 -16.30 14.88 15.88
N GLY A 731 -15.56 15.44 16.83
CA GLY A 731 -14.13 15.20 16.95
C GLY A 731 -13.37 16.29 17.71
N GLN A 732 -12.10 16.00 18.01
CA GLN A 732 -11.21 16.95 18.68
C GLN A 732 -10.73 18.04 17.72
N LYS A 733 -10.45 19.22 18.28
CA LYS A 733 -9.87 20.33 17.53
C LYS A 733 -8.44 19.99 17.07
N PRO A 734 -8.05 20.34 15.84
CA PRO A 734 -6.65 20.30 15.44
C PRO A 734 -5.85 21.30 16.26
N GLN A 735 -4.60 20.92 16.57
CA GLN A 735 -3.66 21.77 17.30
C GLN A 735 -2.77 22.55 16.34
N GLU A 736 -2.38 21.93 15.23
CA GLU A 736 -1.36 22.46 14.32
C GLU A 736 -1.76 22.32 12.85
N LEU A 737 -1.19 23.21 12.02
CA LEU A 737 -1.18 23.02 10.58
C LEU A 737 -0.20 21.90 10.22
N ARG A 738 -0.58 21.13 9.21
CA ARG A 738 0.18 19.98 8.71
C ARG A 738 1.13 20.39 7.57
N GLY A 739 2.35 19.88 7.59
CA GLY A 739 3.43 20.16 6.64
C GLY A 739 4.49 21.12 7.20
N TYR A 740 5.61 21.30 6.49
CA TYR A 740 6.74 22.08 7.04
C TYR A 740 6.59 23.60 6.89
N GLN A 741 6.18 24.09 5.71
CA GLN A 741 6.15 25.53 5.44
C GLN A 741 4.75 26.12 5.51
N HIS A 742 4.56 27.08 6.43
CA HIS A 742 3.34 27.85 6.57
C HIS A 742 3.64 29.34 6.70
N THR A 743 2.82 30.18 6.07
CA THR A 743 2.90 31.62 6.27
C THR A 743 2.28 32.02 7.62
N PRO A 744 2.73 33.12 8.26
CA PRO A 744 2.09 33.63 9.48
C PRO A 744 0.59 33.92 9.31
N GLN A 745 0.18 34.33 8.10
CA GLN A 745 -1.22 34.56 7.77
C GLN A 745 -2.02 33.25 7.78
N GLN A 746 -1.52 32.19 7.15
CA GLN A 746 -2.18 30.87 7.18
C GLN A 746 -2.33 30.36 8.60
N GLN A 747 -1.30 30.51 9.45
CA GLN A 747 -1.37 30.11 10.85
C GLN A 747 -2.45 30.90 11.61
N ALA A 748 -2.52 32.22 11.42
CA ALA A 748 -3.53 33.05 12.07
C ALA A 748 -4.96 32.71 11.59
N GLU A 749 -5.15 32.49 10.29
CA GLU A 749 -6.43 32.08 9.71
C GLU A 749 -6.85 30.68 10.17
N PHE A 750 -5.92 29.73 10.25
CA PHE A 750 -6.16 28.41 10.81
C PHE A 750 -6.69 28.50 12.24
N GLN A 751 -6.00 29.20 13.14
CA GLN A 751 -6.41 29.34 14.54
C GLN A 751 -7.81 29.96 14.65
N LYS A 752 -8.10 30.98 13.84
CA LYS A 752 -9.43 31.61 13.78
C LYS A 752 -10.52 30.65 13.32
N MET A 753 -10.29 29.90 12.24
CA MET A 753 -11.27 28.93 11.72
C MET A 753 -11.53 27.80 12.71
N VAL A 754 -10.47 27.26 13.33
CA VAL A 754 -10.59 26.25 14.39
C VAL A 754 -11.41 26.78 15.57
N GLN A 755 -11.14 28.00 16.03
CA GLN A 755 -11.92 28.58 17.11
C GLN A 755 -13.41 28.72 16.74
N ASP A 756 -13.72 29.19 15.53
CA ASP A 756 -15.11 29.36 15.09
C ASP A 756 -15.84 28.00 14.94
N ILE A 757 -15.22 26.99 14.31
CA ILE A 757 -15.79 25.64 14.17
C ILE A 757 -16.17 25.09 15.54
N TRP A 758 -15.23 25.04 16.49
CA TRP A 758 -15.46 24.46 17.81
C TRP A 758 -16.24 25.35 18.79
N SER A 759 -16.68 26.54 18.34
CA SER A 759 -17.67 27.36 19.05
C SER A 759 -19.11 27.08 18.63
N LYS A 760 -19.33 26.35 17.52
CA LYS A 760 -20.67 26.04 17.01
C LYS A 760 -21.38 25.03 17.92
N PRO A 761 -22.71 25.16 18.12
CA PRO A 761 -23.50 24.16 18.85
C PRO A 761 -23.60 22.83 18.10
N THR A 762 -23.35 22.82 16.79
CA THR A 762 -23.30 21.61 15.94
C THR A 762 -21.91 20.98 15.88
N THR A 763 -20.99 21.35 16.77
CA THR A 763 -19.66 20.72 16.86
C THR A 763 -19.46 20.11 18.25
N ILE A 764 -19.29 18.79 18.29
CA ILE A 764 -19.23 18.02 19.54
C ILE A 764 -17.83 17.43 19.70
N LYS A 765 -17.21 17.67 20.86
CA LYS A 765 -15.85 17.18 21.19
C LYS A 765 -15.85 15.78 21.79
N HIS A 766 -16.91 15.43 22.53
CA HIS A 766 -16.97 14.18 23.28
C HIS A 766 -17.86 13.17 22.58
N PHE A 767 -17.33 11.97 22.37
CA PHE A 767 -18.07 10.87 21.78
C PHE A 767 -19.04 10.27 22.80
N ASN A 768 -20.22 10.88 22.95
CA ASN A 768 -21.34 10.29 23.68
C ASN A 768 -22.44 9.91 22.69
N TRP A 769 -22.32 8.74 22.06
CA TRP A 769 -23.24 8.28 21.02
C TRP A 769 -24.71 8.31 21.46
N THR A 770 -24.99 7.96 22.71
CA THR A 770 -26.35 7.97 23.26
C THR A 770 -26.96 9.36 23.24
N GLU A 771 -26.20 10.37 23.67
CA GLU A 771 -26.66 11.76 23.69
C GLU A 771 -26.72 12.35 22.29
N ILE A 772 -25.70 12.10 21.47
CA ILE A 772 -25.62 12.55 20.06
C ILE A 772 -26.85 12.05 19.29
N PHE A 773 -27.20 10.78 19.41
CA PHE A 773 -28.34 10.21 18.70
C PHE A 773 -29.70 10.66 19.28
N LYS A 774 -29.82 10.83 20.61
CA LYS A 774 -31.06 11.29 21.25
C LYS A 774 -31.39 12.77 20.94
N ASN A 775 -30.41 13.66 21.06
CA ASN A 775 -30.64 15.11 20.97
C ASN A 775 -30.90 15.60 19.54
N GLN A 776 -30.50 14.83 18.54
CA GLN A 776 -30.56 15.23 17.14
C GLN A 776 -31.60 14.43 16.32
N LYS A 777 -32.53 13.75 16.99
CA LYS A 777 -33.59 12.91 16.38
C LYS A 777 -33.03 11.89 15.37
N TYR A 778 -31.85 11.33 15.62
CA TYR A 778 -31.37 10.23 14.80
C TYR A 778 -32.26 9.02 15.03
N PRO A 779 -32.88 8.43 13.99
CA PRO A 779 -33.49 7.13 14.14
C PRO A 779 -32.36 6.13 14.40
N CYS A 780 -32.12 5.82 15.67
CA CYS A 780 -31.30 4.69 16.03
C CYS A 780 -32.06 3.43 15.62
N ARG A 781 -31.74 2.90 14.42
CA ARG A 781 -32.49 1.80 13.79
C ARG A 781 -32.49 0.50 14.60
N LEU A 782 -31.71 0.43 15.70
CA LEU A 782 -31.61 -0.72 16.62
C LEU A 782 -31.51 -0.32 18.10
N CYS A 783 -32.00 0.85 18.53
CA CYS A 783 -32.03 1.21 19.96
C CYS A 783 -33.25 0.61 20.72
N HIS A 784 -33.92 -0.36 20.10
CA HIS A 784 -34.99 -1.15 20.69
C HIS A 784 -34.60 -2.62 20.74
#